data_AF-A0A160NU65-F1
#
_entry.id   AF-A0A160NU65-F1
#
_cell.length_a   1.000
_cell.length_b   1.000
_cell.length_c   1.000
_cell.angle_alpha   90.00
_cell.angle_beta   90.00
_cell.angle_gamma   90.00
#
_symmetry.space_group_name_H-M   'P 1'
#
loop_
_entity.id
_entity.type
_entity.pdbx_description
1 polymer ?
#
loop_
_entity_poly.entity_id
_entity_poly.type
_entity_poly.pdbx_seq_one_letter_code
_entity_poly.pdbx_strand_id
1 'polypeptide(L)'
;MGDPVPLAATAAAADGATVSKVEFYSDTTLLGTDTTAPFTYDASSLPAGAHSLYAKASDSLGATGESAPVGITVAAGPALVASPAQLSVRQGTSSTFDLKLSTQPAANVTVSVARTSGVTGLTASPASLTFTPANWNTAQKVTVTAAQTGTGTAVFTATAPGHTKAEVTATQLAADSTYEARFLDLYGKITNPANGYFSPQGIPYHSVETLIVEAPDYGHETTSEAYSYLVWLQAMYGKVTGDWTKFNGAWDTLEKYMIPTHADQPTNSFYNASKPATYAPEWDEPSQYPARLDSSATAGSDPLAAELKSAYGTDDIYGMHWIQDVDNTYGYGNAPGSCTAGPAKPGPSYINTFQRGPQESVWETVTHPTCDAFTYGGKNGYLDLFTGDSSYAKQWKFTNAPDADARAVQAAYWADVWAKEQGKGAQVAGTVGKAAKMGDYLRYALFDKYFKKAGDCVGPAACPAGSGKNSSHYLLSWYYAWGGATDTSAGWAWRIGSSHAHGGYQNPLAAYALSSYAPLKPKSTTGAADWATSLTRQLEFYRWLQSDEGAIAGGATNSWQGRYATPPAGTPTFHGLFYDEKPVYHDPPSNQWFGFQAWSMERVAEYYQQTGDAQAKTVLDKWVSWALSKTTVNPDGTYRIPSTLQWSGAPDTWNATSPGANKSLHVSVADYTDDVGVAAAYAKTLTYYAAKSGNADAKRVAKALLDGMWTHDQDALGIAVPETRADYNRFDDPVYVPSGWTGTMPNGDKVDSASTFASIRSFYKNDPAWPKVEAYLAGGAAPVFTYHRFWAQADIALAMGSYAQLLE
;
A
#
# COMPACT_ATOMS: atom_id res chain seq x y z
N MET A 1 35.02 31.45 6.91
CA MET A 1 35.86 30.85 7.96
C MET A 1 35.57 31.62 9.24
N GLY A 2 35.40 30.93 10.37
CA GLY A 2 35.09 31.59 11.64
C GLY A 2 36.27 32.42 12.14
N ASP A 3 35.98 33.39 13.01
CA ASP A 3 37.01 34.16 13.70
C ASP A 3 37.87 33.22 14.56
N PRO A 4 39.20 33.44 14.64
CA PRO A 4 40.05 32.65 15.53
C PRO A 4 39.60 32.78 16.98
N VAL A 5 39.62 31.67 17.72
CA VAL A 5 39.36 31.66 19.16
C VAL A 5 40.70 31.87 19.89
N PRO A 6 40.95 33.04 20.50
CA PRO A 6 42.19 33.28 21.20
C PRO A 6 42.24 32.47 22.49
N LEU A 7 43.26 31.64 22.64
CA LEU A 7 43.54 30.88 23.85
C LEU A 7 44.74 31.49 24.55
N ALA A 8 44.62 31.67 25.86
CA ALA A 8 45.71 32.11 26.72
C ALA A 8 45.81 31.18 27.92
N ALA A 9 47.01 30.75 28.25
CA ALA A 9 47.27 29.88 29.39
C ALA A 9 48.32 30.52 30.30
N THR A 10 48.05 30.50 31.61
CA THR A 10 49.05 30.81 32.63
C THR A 10 49.56 29.49 33.20
N ALA A 11 50.86 29.25 33.13
CA ALA A 11 51.50 28.05 33.65
C ALA A 11 52.67 28.44 34.56
N ALA A 12 52.85 27.68 35.65
CA ALA A 12 53.95 27.83 36.59
C ALA A 12 54.54 26.46 36.90
N ALA A 13 55.86 26.40 37.12
CA ALA A 13 56.56 25.18 37.52
C ALA A 13 57.02 25.30 38.98
N ALA A 14 57.03 24.18 39.71
CA ALA A 14 57.47 24.10 41.10
C ALA A 14 58.94 23.64 41.21
N ASP A 15 59.47 23.56 42.44
CA ASP A 15 60.77 22.93 42.75
C ASP A 15 61.98 23.46 41.95
N GLY A 16 61.92 24.73 41.52
CA GLY A 16 62.98 25.39 40.76
C GLY A 16 63.02 25.03 39.27
N ALA A 17 62.06 24.27 38.75
CA ALA A 17 61.91 23.99 37.32
C ALA A 17 61.37 25.21 36.55
N THR A 18 61.50 25.18 35.22
CA THR A 18 60.92 26.18 34.31
C THR A 18 59.88 25.52 33.40
N VAL A 19 58.82 26.23 33.01
CA VAL A 19 57.85 25.71 32.03
C VAL A 19 58.54 25.61 30.67
N SER A 20 58.62 24.41 30.10
CA SER A 20 59.29 24.14 28.83
C SER A 20 58.37 24.35 27.63
N LYS A 21 57.08 24.02 27.77
CA LYS A 21 56.04 24.24 26.74
C LYS A 21 54.62 24.21 27.31
N VAL A 22 53.70 24.85 26.62
CA VAL A 22 52.25 24.71 26.79
C VAL A 22 51.62 24.29 25.47
N GLU A 23 50.84 23.22 25.51
CA GLU A 23 50.10 22.66 24.37
C GLU A 23 48.61 22.96 24.53
N PHE A 24 47.95 23.47 23.50
CA PHE A 24 46.52 23.79 23.48
C PHE A 24 45.75 22.72 22.72
N TYR A 25 44.66 22.22 23.30
CA TYR A 25 43.86 21.13 22.75
C TYR A 25 42.39 21.54 22.56
N SER A 26 41.74 20.93 21.57
CA SER A 26 40.29 20.79 21.48
C SER A 26 39.94 19.32 21.61
N ASP A 27 39.14 18.98 22.61
CA ASP A 27 38.74 17.61 22.93
C ASP A 27 39.98 16.72 23.14
N THR A 28 40.37 15.89 22.17
CA THR A 28 41.61 15.11 22.23
C THR A 28 42.65 15.54 21.18
N THR A 29 42.37 16.59 20.41
CA THR A 29 43.20 17.02 19.27
C THR A 29 44.09 18.19 19.68
N LEU A 30 45.41 18.03 19.50
CA LEU A 30 46.37 19.12 19.68
C LEU A 30 46.16 20.18 18.60
N LEU A 31 45.88 21.41 19.02
CA LEU A 31 45.73 22.56 18.14
C LEU A 31 47.09 23.22 17.88
N GLY A 32 47.87 23.41 18.95
CA GLY A 32 49.20 24.01 18.82
C GLY A 32 50.00 24.00 20.11
N THR A 33 51.27 24.42 20.01
CA THR A 33 52.22 24.45 21.11
C THR A 33 52.89 25.81 21.16
N ASP A 34 53.00 26.37 22.36
CA ASP A 34 53.76 27.59 22.63
C ASP A 34 54.85 27.29 23.68
N THR A 35 56.08 27.71 23.40
CA THR A 35 57.25 27.46 24.26
C THR A 35 57.74 28.75 24.94
N THR A 36 57.05 29.88 24.77
CA THR A 36 57.50 31.17 25.32
C THR A 36 56.35 31.90 26.00
N ALA A 37 56.54 32.24 27.28
CA ALA A 37 55.56 33.02 28.02
C ALA A 37 55.51 34.48 27.51
N PRO A 38 54.33 35.12 27.40
CA PRO A 38 53.00 34.59 27.75
C PRO A 38 52.47 33.58 26.72
N PHE A 39 51.98 32.42 27.20
CA PHE A 39 51.56 31.32 26.34
C PHE A 39 50.20 31.60 25.70
N THR A 40 50.17 31.68 24.37
CA THR A 40 48.96 31.99 23.62
C THR A 40 48.84 31.15 22.36
N TYR A 41 47.62 30.90 21.92
CA TYR A 41 47.35 30.22 20.65
C TYR A 41 46.00 30.66 20.07
N ASP A 42 45.99 31.09 18.82
CA ASP A 42 44.77 31.43 18.10
C ASP A 42 44.21 30.19 17.38
N ALA A 43 43.20 29.56 17.98
CA ALA A 43 42.54 28.39 17.41
C ALA A 43 41.68 28.79 16.22
N SER A 44 42.17 28.51 15.01
CA SER A 44 41.45 28.75 13.76
C SER A 44 40.85 27.45 13.20
N SER A 45 39.77 27.57 12.42
CA SER A 45 39.15 26.45 11.69
C SER A 45 38.56 25.32 12.57
N LEU A 46 38.10 25.64 13.79
CA LEU A 46 37.31 24.69 14.57
C LEU A 46 36.00 24.33 13.81
N PRO A 47 35.63 23.04 13.72
CA PRO A 47 34.34 22.63 13.15
C PRO A 47 33.14 23.29 13.84
N ALA A 48 31.99 23.36 13.17
CA ALA A 48 30.76 23.80 13.85
C ALA A 48 30.32 22.71 14.85
N GLY A 49 29.94 23.12 16.05
CA GLY A 49 29.60 22.19 17.13
C GLY A 49 30.17 22.60 18.49
N ALA A 50 29.95 21.75 19.49
CA ALA A 50 30.50 21.95 20.83
C ALA A 50 31.95 21.44 20.88
N HIS A 51 32.84 22.21 21.54
CA HIS A 51 34.25 21.88 21.75
C HIS A 51 34.64 22.08 23.20
N SER A 52 35.53 21.22 23.70
CA SER A 52 36.14 21.33 25.02
C SER A 52 37.61 21.74 24.89
N LEU A 53 37.93 23.01 25.14
CA LEU A 53 39.29 23.53 24.99
C LEU A 53 40.06 23.47 26.31
N TYR A 54 41.31 23.00 26.29
CA TYR A 54 42.17 23.00 27.48
C TYR A 54 43.65 23.15 27.09
N ALA A 55 44.50 23.46 28.07
CA ALA A 55 45.94 23.58 27.89
C ALA A 55 46.70 22.58 28.77
N LYS A 56 47.78 22.01 28.25
CA LYS A 56 48.71 21.11 28.96
C LYS A 56 50.09 21.74 29.02
N ALA A 57 50.55 22.06 30.22
CA ALA A 57 51.90 22.55 30.45
C ALA A 57 52.86 21.39 30.74
N SER A 58 54.10 21.48 30.24
CA SER A 58 55.23 20.61 30.60
C SER A 58 56.37 21.45 31.15
N ASP A 59 57.08 20.97 32.17
CA ASP A 59 58.26 21.65 32.72
C ASP A 59 59.59 21.10 32.16
N SER A 60 60.71 21.67 32.61
CA SER A 60 62.07 21.28 32.21
C SER A 60 62.56 19.96 32.79
N LEU A 61 61.82 19.38 33.75
CA LEU A 61 62.12 18.10 34.39
C LEU A 61 61.19 16.96 33.93
N GLY A 62 60.24 17.26 33.05
CA GLY A 62 59.32 16.31 32.44
C GLY A 62 57.99 16.15 33.17
N ALA A 63 57.70 16.94 34.21
CA ALA A 63 56.38 16.94 34.84
C ALA A 63 55.36 17.69 33.97
N THR A 64 54.09 17.28 34.02
CA THR A 64 53.01 17.89 33.24
C THR A 64 51.78 18.19 34.07
N GLY A 65 51.03 19.22 33.71
CA GLY A 65 49.73 19.55 34.30
C GLY A 65 48.75 20.08 33.24
N GLU A 66 47.45 19.82 33.43
CA GLU A 66 46.38 20.23 32.52
C GLU A 66 45.47 21.28 33.19
N SER A 67 44.97 22.24 32.41
CA SER A 67 43.94 23.17 32.87
C SER A 67 42.58 22.48 32.94
N ALA A 68 41.64 23.07 33.67
CA ALA A 68 40.23 22.72 33.51
C ALA A 68 39.78 23.00 32.06
N PRO A 69 38.92 22.15 31.46
CA PRO A 69 38.38 22.40 30.14
C PRO A 69 37.38 23.57 30.13
N VAL A 70 37.40 24.36 29.06
CA VAL A 70 36.44 25.42 28.77
C VAL A 70 35.58 24.98 27.59
N GLY A 71 34.27 24.86 27.80
CA GLY A 71 33.31 24.54 26.75
C GLY A 71 32.98 25.74 25.89
N ILE A 72 33.08 25.60 24.57
CA ILE A 72 32.60 26.57 23.59
C ILE A 72 31.66 25.92 22.58
N THR A 73 30.87 26.72 21.87
CA THR A 73 30.07 26.26 20.73
C THR A 73 30.36 27.14 19.52
N VAL A 74 30.82 26.52 18.43
CA VAL A 74 31.10 27.19 17.16
C VAL A 74 29.83 27.11 16.29
N ALA A 75 29.27 28.26 15.93
CA ALA A 75 28.06 28.34 15.12
C ALA A 75 28.30 27.90 13.66
N ALA A 76 27.28 27.32 13.03
CA ALA A 76 27.32 27.00 11.60
C ALA A 76 27.33 28.30 10.77
N GLY A 77 28.25 28.39 9.80
CA GLY A 77 28.35 29.53 8.89
C GLY A 77 27.22 29.58 7.84
N PRO A 78 27.12 30.68 7.07
CA PRO A 78 26.14 30.81 5.98
C PRO A 78 26.37 29.73 4.91
N ALA A 79 25.29 29.21 4.33
CA ALA A 79 25.33 28.10 3.39
C ALA A 79 24.42 28.35 2.19
N LEU A 80 24.78 27.73 1.06
CA LEU A 80 23.90 27.57 -0.08
C LEU A 80 23.01 26.35 0.13
N VAL A 81 21.73 26.49 -0.18
CA VAL A 81 20.74 25.40 -0.07
C VAL A 81 20.16 25.14 -1.45
N ALA A 82 20.43 23.95 -1.99
CA ALA A 82 19.84 23.47 -3.23
C ALA A 82 18.69 22.50 -2.96
N SER A 83 17.59 22.61 -3.71
CA SER A 83 16.46 21.69 -3.61
C SER A 83 15.82 21.45 -4.99
N PRO A 84 15.74 20.19 -5.47
CA PRO A 84 16.32 18.99 -4.89
C PRO A 84 17.86 18.94 -5.05
N ALA A 85 18.55 18.19 -4.20
CA ALA A 85 20.00 17.94 -4.30
C ALA A 85 20.35 16.84 -5.33
N GLN A 86 19.34 16.21 -5.93
CA GLN A 86 19.49 15.28 -7.03
C GLN A 86 18.37 15.50 -8.04
N LEU A 87 18.65 15.35 -9.32
CA LEU A 87 17.66 15.46 -10.39
C LEU A 87 17.96 14.48 -11.51
N SER A 88 16.93 14.06 -12.23
CA SER A 88 17.06 13.30 -13.47
C SER A 88 16.67 14.17 -14.65
N VAL A 89 17.38 14.04 -15.77
CA VAL A 89 17.07 14.75 -17.02
C VAL A 89 17.14 13.75 -18.17
N ARG A 90 16.10 13.69 -18.99
CA ARG A 90 16.06 12.77 -20.14
C ARG A 90 16.77 13.38 -21.33
N GLN A 91 17.28 12.53 -22.21
CA GLN A 91 17.89 12.99 -23.46
C GLN A 91 16.98 14.02 -24.16
N GLY A 92 17.53 15.19 -24.49
CA GLY A 92 16.81 16.27 -25.17
C GLY A 92 15.87 17.11 -24.30
N THR A 93 15.75 16.86 -22.99
CA THR A 93 14.87 17.61 -22.09
C THR A 93 15.65 18.42 -21.04
N SER A 94 14.92 19.10 -20.15
CA SER A 94 15.49 19.87 -19.05
C SER A 94 14.70 19.70 -17.75
N SER A 95 15.39 19.73 -16.61
CA SER A 95 14.80 19.77 -15.26
C SER A 95 15.37 20.95 -14.48
N THR A 96 14.77 21.33 -13.36
CA THR A 96 15.24 22.47 -12.55
C THR A 96 15.51 22.11 -11.10
N PHE A 97 16.46 22.81 -10.46
CA PHE A 97 16.59 22.87 -9.00
C PHE A 97 16.57 24.32 -8.52
N ASP A 98 16.10 24.53 -7.30
CA ASP A 98 16.04 25.83 -6.65
C ASP A 98 17.29 26.05 -5.78
N LEU A 99 17.81 27.29 -5.75
CA LEU A 99 18.87 27.75 -4.87
C LEU A 99 18.39 28.89 -3.96
N LYS A 100 18.87 28.90 -2.72
CA LYS A 100 18.73 30.02 -1.76
C LYS A 100 19.91 30.06 -0.78
N LEU A 101 20.00 31.13 0.02
CA LEU A 101 20.91 31.21 1.17
C LEU A 101 20.22 30.69 2.44
N SER A 102 20.99 30.14 3.37
CA SER A 102 20.48 29.67 4.68
C SER A 102 20.26 30.81 5.68
N THR A 103 20.94 31.94 5.50
CA THR A 103 20.85 33.13 6.37
C THR A 103 20.83 34.41 5.54
N GLN A 104 20.27 35.48 6.11
CA GLN A 104 20.24 36.80 5.50
C GLN A 104 21.66 37.37 5.37
N PRO A 105 22.14 37.72 4.17
CA PRO A 105 23.45 38.31 3.99
C PRO A 105 23.44 39.82 4.29
N ALA A 106 24.59 40.38 4.68
CA ALA A 106 24.74 41.83 4.91
C ALA A 106 24.87 42.64 3.60
N ALA A 107 25.21 41.98 2.49
CA ALA A 107 25.35 42.57 1.16
C ALA A 107 24.94 41.55 0.09
N ASN A 108 24.89 41.97 -1.18
CA ASN A 108 24.56 41.05 -2.27
C ASN A 108 25.60 39.93 -2.40
N VAL A 109 25.13 38.69 -2.47
CA VAL A 109 25.94 37.48 -2.67
C VAL A 109 25.75 37.01 -4.12
N THR A 110 26.85 36.89 -4.85
CA THR A 110 26.85 36.28 -6.19
C THR A 110 27.22 34.82 -6.08
N VAL A 111 26.32 33.95 -6.51
CA VAL A 111 26.48 32.50 -6.53
C VAL A 111 26.86 32.09 -7.95
N SER A 112 27.89 31.25 -8.09
CA SER A 112 28.28 30.63 -9.36
C SER A 112 27.82 29.18 -9.39
N VAL A 113 27.32 28.71 -10.52
CA VAL A 113 26.88 27.32 -10.72
C VAL A 113 27.68 26.71 -11.87
N ALA A 114 28.38 25.61 -11.59
CA ALA A 114 29.20 24.94 -12.58
C ALA A 114 29.13 23.41 -12.44
N ARG A 115 29.25 22.70 -13.57
CA ARG A 115 29.48 21.25 -13.53
C ARG A 115 30.90 20.99 -13.05
N THR A 116 31.05 20.25 -11.96
CA THR A 116 32.34 19.95 -11.33
C THR A 116 32.82 18.53 -11.58
N SER A 117 31.92 17.60 -11.93
CA SER A 117 32.29 16.24 -12.33
C SER A 117 31.23 15.57 -13.21
N GLY A 118 31.59 14.42 -13.79
CA GLY A 118 30.68 13.54 -14.52
C GLY A 118 30.45 13.89 -16.00
N VAL A 119 29.34 13.43 -16.56
CA VAL A 119 29.08 13.43 -18.01
C VAL A 119 28.94 14.82 -18.61
N THR A 120 29.44 14.98 -19.83
CA THR A 120 29.40 16.27 -20.53
C THR A 120 28.04 16.62 -21.11
N GLY A 121 27.17 15.63 -21.28
CA GLY A 121 25.82 15.73 -21.83
C GLY A 121 24.83 16.49 -20.94
N LEU A 122 25.22 16.93 -19.74
CA LEU A 122 24.40 17.77 -18.87
C LEU A 122 25.00 19.17 -18.72
N THR A 123 24.17 20.20 -18.89
CA THR A 123 24.54 21.62 -18.77
C THR A 123 23.56 22.37 -17.88
N ALA A 124 24.01 23.36 -17.10
CA ALA A 124 23.17 24.16 -16.20
C ALA A 124 23.12 25.64 -16.59
N SER A 125 21.96 26.28 -16.42
CA SER A 125 21.73 27.72 -16.67
C SER A 125 20.70 28.30 -15.69
N PRO A 126 20.86 29.54 -15.18
CA PRO A 126 22.00 30.42 -15.41
C PRO A 126 23.25 29.96 -14.66
N ALA A 127 24.43 30.31 -15.18
CA ALA A 127 25.71 30.00 -14.54
C ALA A 127 26.00 30.89 -13.31
N SER A 128 25.21 31.94 -13.09
CA SER A 128 25.32 32.81 -11.92
C SER A 128 23.96 33.37 -11.49
N LEU A 129 23.79 33.52 -10.18
CA LEU A 129 22.61 34.09 -9.52
C LEU A 129 23.04 35.14 -8.49
N THR A 130 22.20 36.14 -8.23
CA THR A 130 22.47 37.15 -7.20
C THR A 130 21.38 37.14 -6.13
N PHE A 131 21.81 36.98 -4.88
CA PHE A 131 20.95 37.04 -3.70
C PHE A 131 21.25 38.32 -2.92
N THR A 132 20.22 39.11 -2.64
CA THR A 132 20.27 40.35 -1.88
C THR A 132 19.82 40.11 -0.44
N PRO A 133 20.07 41.04 0.49
CA PRO A 133 19.49 40.99 1.83
C PRO A 133 17.96 40.87 1.85
N ALA A 134 17.26 41.22 0.76
CA ALA A 134 15.80 41.16 0.67
C ALA A 134 15.26 39.84 0.06
N ASN A 135 16.03 39.16 -0.79
CA ASN A 135 15.55 37.97 -1.51
C ASN A 135 16.35 36.69 -1.21
N TRP A 136 17.27 36.72 -0.25
CA TRP A 136 18.16 35.61 0.11
C TRP A 136 17.46 34.27 0.37
N ASN A 137 16.25 34.33 0.91
CA ASN A 137 15.41 33.17 1.23
C ASN A 137 14.38 32.83 0.12
N THR A 138 14.32 33.64 -0.93
CA THR A 138 13.46 33.38 -2.10
C THR A 138 14.20 32.44 -3.05
N ALA A 139 13.58 31.30 -3.34
CA ALA A 139 14.13 30.30 -4.25
C ALA A 139 14.34 30.87 -5.67
N GLN A 140 15.56 30.73 -6.20
CA GLN A 140 15.89 31.07 -7.60
C GLN A 140 16.23 29.80 -8.38
N LYS A 141 15.72 29.68 -9.61
CA LYS A 141 15.81 28.45 -10.42
C LYS A 141 17.12 28.34 -11.20
N VAL A 142 17.67 27.13 -11.23
CA VAL A 142 18.69 26.67 -12.17
C VAL A 142 18.10 25.53 -13.00
N THR A 143 18.20 25.65 -14.32
CA THR A 143 17.77 24.65 -15.30
C THR A 143 18.95 23.80 -15.75
N VAL A 144 18.85 22.49 -15.57
CA VAL A 144 19.77 21.49 -16.13
C VAL A 144 19.16 20.91 -17.39
N THR A 145 19.86 21.01 -18.52
CA THR A 145 19.47 20.48 -19.82
C THR A 145 20.34 19.28 -20.19
N ALA A 146 19.74 18.23 -20.72
CA ALA A 146 20.42 17.04 -21.23
C ALA A 146 20.55 17.08 -22.76
N ALA A 147 21.70 16.63 -23.25
CA ALA A 147 21.96 16.41 -24.66
C ALA A 147 21.03 15.33 -25.23
N GLN A 148 20.88 15.30 -26.56
CA GLN A 148 20.05 14.33 -27.28
C GLN A 148 20.57 12.88 -27.18
N THR A 149 21.79 12.67 -26.70
CA THR A 149 22.42 11.34 -26.58
C THR A 149 23.26 11.25 -25.31
N GLY A 150 23.51 10.02 -24.85
CA GLY A 150 24.36 9.72 -23.70
C GLY A 150 23.56 9.42 -22.43
N THR A 151 24.18 8.72 -21.49
CA THR A 151 23.62 8.40 -20.16
C THR A 151 24.72 8.55 -19.11
N GLY A 152 24.34 8.72 -17.85
CA GLY A 152 25.29 8.81 -16.72
C GLY A 152 25.06 10.07 -15.87
N THR A 153 25.91 10.29 -14.87
CA THR A 153 25.69 11.34 -13.87
C THR A 153 26.67 12.51 -14.01
N ALA A 154 26.26 13.70 -13.59
CA ALA A 154 27.08 14.90 -13.46
C ALA A 154 26.78 15.62 -12.13
N VAL A 155 27.79 16.21 -11.50
CA VAL A 155 27.60 17.04 -10.30
C VAL A 155 27.69 18.50 -10.67
N PHE A 156 26.67 19.28 -10.31
CA PHE A 156 26.66 20.73 -10.38
C PHE A 156 26.91 21.29 -8.98
N THR A 157 27.94 22.13 -8.84
CA THR A 157 28.27 22.77 -7.58
C THR A 157 27.92 24.26 -7.65
N ALA A 158 27.12 24.72 -6.69
CA ALA A 158 26.88 26.13 -6.44
C ALA A 158 27.89 26.64 -5.39
N THR A 159 28.61 27.71 -5.70
CA THR A 159 29.64 28.30 -4.84
C THR A 159 29.46 29.81 -4.67
N ALA A 160 29.79 30.31 -3.48
CA ALA A 160 29.90 31.74 -3.19
C ALA A 160 30.96 31.96 -2.10
N PRO A 161 31.73 33.07 -2.15
CA PRO A 161 32.72 33.38 -1.11
C PRO A 161 32.10 33.37 0.29
N GLY A 162 32.77 32.71 1.24
CA GLY A 162 32.33 32.65 2.64
C GLY A 162 31.14 31.72 2.92
N HIS A 163 30.59 31.05 1.92
CA HIS A 163 29.44 30.15 2.07
C HIS A 163 29.83 28.68 1.88
N THR A 164 29.22 27.79 2.66
CA THR A 164 29.26 26.35 2.36
C THR A 164 28.57 26.09 1.02
N LYS A 165 29.23 25.35 0.12
CA LYS A 165 28.73 25.01 -1.22
C LYS A 165 27.50 24.10 -1.17
N ALA A 166 26.66 24.19 -2.19
CA ALA A 166 25.61 23.19 -2.45
C ALA A 166 25.99 22.34 -3.67
N GLU A 167 25.73 21.04 -3.62
CA GLU A 167 25.97 20.12 -4.72
C GLU A 167 24.66 19.47 -5.16
N VAL A 168 24.48 19.41 -6.48
CA VAL A 168 23.32 18.80 -7.13
C VAL A 168 23.81 17.72 -8.09
N THR A 169 23.43 16.47 -7.84
CA THR A 169 23.76 15.37 -8.76
C THR A 169 22.66 15.20 -9.79
N ALA A 170 22.96 15.48 -11.05
CA ALA A 170 22.07 15.29 -12.18
C ALA A 170 22.36 13.97 -12.89
N THR A 171 21.33 13.18 -13.21
CA THR A 171 21.46 11.92 -13.96
C THR A 171 20.82 12.07 -15.34
N GLN A 172 21.60 11.84 -16.40
CA GLN A 172 21.11 11.77 -17.77
C GLN A 172 20.52 10.39 -18.04
N LEU A 173 19.22 10.34 -18.31
CA LEU A 173 18.47 9.14 -18.69
C LEU A 173 18.36 9.04 -20.21
N ALA A 174 18.12 7.83 -20.72
CA ALA A 174 17.83 7.62 -22.14
C ALA A 174 16.54 8.35 -22.58
N ALA A 175 16.36 8.52 -23.89
CA ALA A 175 15.08 8.93 -24.44
C ALA A 175 14.00 7.87 -24.13
N ASP A 176 12.74 8.31 -24.02
CA ASP A 176 11.63 7.43 -23.66
C ASP A 176 11.43 6.36 -24.73
N SER A 177 11.25 5.11 -24.30
CA SER A 177 10.68 4.09 -25.17
C SER A 177 9.21 4.41 -25.46
N THR A 178 8.60 3.73 -26.44
CA THR A 178 7.19 4.00 -26.79
C THR A 178 6.29 3.82 -25.57
N TYR A 179 6.46 2.72 -24.83
CA TYR A 179 5.59 2.41 -23.69
C TYR A 179 5.95 3.23 -22.45
N GLU A 180 7.21 3.67 -22.30
CA GLU A 180 7.58 4.60 -21.24
C GLU A 180 6.90 5.98 -21.44
N ALA A 181 6.85 6.47 -22.69
CA ALA A 181 6.11 7.69 -23.02
C ALA A 181 4.60 7.53 -22.75
N ARG A 182 4.02 6.37 -23.09
CA ARG A 182 2.60 6.05 -22.79
C ARG A 182 2.31 6.01 -21.28
N PHE A 183 3.22 5.43 -20.50
CA PHE A 183 3.14 5.45 -19.04
C PHE A 183 3.12 6.89 -18.51
N LEU A 184 4.04 7.74 -18.96
CA LEU A 184 4.14 9.13 -18.50
C LEU A 184 2.93 9.98 -18.91
N ASP A 185 2.39 9.77 -20.12
CA ASP A 185 1.18 10.46 -20.57
C ASP A 185 -0.04 10.08 -19.71
N LEU A 186 -0.28 8.78 -19.53
CA LEU A 186 -1.40 8.32 -18.71
C LEU A 186 -1.22 8.71 -17.23
N TYR A 187 -0.01 8.62 -16.69
CA TYR A 187 0.31 9.13 -15.35
C TYR A 187 -0.02 10.63 -15.25
N GLY A 188 0.29 11.41 -16.28
CA GLY A 188 -0.06 12.82 -16.38
C GLY A 188 -1.57 13.05 -16.34
N LYS A 189 -2.37 12.24 -17.05
CA LYS A 189 -3.83 12.30 -16.98
C LYS A 189 -4.36 11.93 -15.58
N ILE A 190 -3.85 10.85 -14.97
CA ILE A 190 -4.27 10.40 -13.64
C ILE A 190 -3.98 11.46 -12.57
N THR A 191 -2.78 12.04 -12.60
CA THR A 191 -2.32 13.00 -11.57
C THR A 191 -2.72 14.44 -11.84
N ASN A 192 -3.36 14.73 -12.97
CA ASN A 192 -3.91 16.05 -13.26
C ASN A 192 -5.12 16.32 -12.35
N PRO A 193 -5.06 17.33 -11.45
CA PRO A 193 -6.16 17.64 -10.55
C PRO A 193 -7.48 17.96 -11.27
N ALA A 194 -7.42 18.42 -12.53
CA ALA A 194 -8.62 18.70 -13.34
C ALA A 194 -9.38 17.43 -13.75
N ASN A 195 -8.74 16.26 -13.71
CA ASN A 195 -9.34 14.99 -14.10
C ASN A 195 -10.02 14.25 -12.93
N GLY A 196 -9.94 14.78 -11.70
CA GLY A 196 -10.81 14.36 -10.60
C GLY A 196 -10.49 13.00 -9.95
N TYR A 197 -9.36 12.35 -10.25
CA TYR A 197 -8.99 11.06 -9.61
C TYR A 197 -8.73 11.15 -8.10
N PHE A 198 -8.43 12.34 -7.59
CA PHE A 198 -8.01 12.54 -6.20
C PHE A 198 -8.88 13.60 -5.54
N SER A 199 -9.17 13.37 -4.25
CA SER A 199 -9.74 14.40 -3.39
C SER A 199 -8.73 15.53 -3.13
N PRO A 200 -9.18 16.68 -2.58
CA PRO A 200 -8.28 17.78 -2.18
C PRO A 200 -7.20 17.36 -1.17
N GLN A 201 -7.39 16.28 -0.42
CA GLN A 201 -6.42 15.72 0.51
C GLN A 201 -5.38 14.82 -0.17
N GLY A 202 -5.49 14.59 -1.48
CA GLY A 202 -4.64 13.69 -2.25
C GLY A 202 -5.02 12.21 -2.11
N ILE A 203 -6.22 11.91 -1.65
CA ILE A 203 -6.73 10.54 -1.51
C ILE A 203 -7.29 10.11 -2.87
N PRO A 204 -6.87 8.96 -3.44
CA PRO A 204 -7.46 8.49 -4.68
C PRO A 204 -8.91 8.08 -4.42
N TYR A 205 -9.85 8.49 -5.26
CA TYR A 205 -11.19 7.90 -5.26
C TYR A 205 -11.16 6.50 -5.87
N HIS A 206 -12.22 5.72 -5.70
CA HIS A 206 -12.41 4.48 -6.43
C HIS A 206 -12.52 4.73 -7.94
N SER A 207 -13.26 5.76 -8.32
CA SER A 207 -13.40 6.23 -9.70
C SER A 207 -13.62 7.75 -9.78
N VAL A 208 -13.35 8.34 -10.94
CA VAL A 208 -13.69 9.75 -11.21
C VAL A 208 -15.20 9.96 -11.21
N GLU A 209 -15.95 9.01 -11.77
CA GLU A 209 -17.41 9.05 -11.75
C GLU A 209 -17.92 8.64 -10.38
N THR A 210 -18.92 9.36 -9.86
CA THR A 210 -19.54 9.16 -8.56
C THR A 210 -20.55 8.01 -8.55
N LEU A 211 -21.35 7.86 -9.61
CA LEU A 211 -22.36 6.80 -9.72
C LEU A 211 -21.73 5.49 -10.22
N ILE A 212 -21.28 4.68 -9.26
CA ILE A 212 -20.78 3.33 -9.48
C ILE A 212 -21.06 2.45 -8.26
N VAL A 213 -21.45 1.19 -8.49
CA VAL A 213 -21.73 0.18 -7.46
C VAL A 213 -21.18 -1.16 -7.93
N GLU A 214 -20.23 -1.76 -7.19
CA GLU A 214 -19.61 -3.05 -7.58
C GLU A 214 -18.88 -3.78 -6.45
N ALA A 215 -18.27 -3.04 -5.53
CA ALA A 215 -17.71 -3.53 -4.27
C ALA A 215 -17.74 -2.40 -3.23
N PRO A 216 -17.12 -1.22 -3.49
CA PRO A 216 -17.68 0.02 -2.98
C PRO A 216 -19.04 0.26 -3.64
N ASP A 217 -19.88 1.02 -2.96
CA ASP A 217 -21.24 1.32 -3.39
C ASP A 217 -21.43 2.78 -3.80
N TYR A 218 -20.33 3.55 -3.86
CA TYR A 218 -20.25 4.90 -4.40
C TYR A 218 -18.82 5.24 -4.87
N GLY A 219 -18.67 5.95 -5.99
CA GLY A 219 -17.37 6.11 -6.67
C GLY A 219 -16.35 7.00 -5.98
N HIS A 220 -16.81 7.93 -5.16
CA HIS A 220 -15.94 8.75 -4.30
C HIS A 220 -15.78 8.16 -2.88
N GLU A 221 -16.20 6.91 -2.69
CA GLU A 221 -15.49 6.08 -1.72
C GLU A 221 -14.07 5.79 -2.24
N THR A 222 -13.25 5.19 -1.39
CA THR A 222 -11.97 4.63 -1.78
C THR A 222 -11.72 3.35 -1.00
N THR A 223 -10.73 2.60 -1.44
CA THR A 223 -10.40 1.30 -0.89
C THR A 223 -8.91 1.20 -0.60
N SER A 224 -8.54 0.29 0.30
CA SER A 224 -7.12 -0.08 0.50
C SER A 224 -6.50 -0.58 -0.81
N GLU A 225 -7.31 -1.19 -1.68
CA GLU A 225 -6.92 -1.51 -3.04
C GLU A 225 -6.47 -0.26 -3.82
N ALA A 226 -7.29 0.79 -3.89
CA ALA A 226 -6.92 2.03 -4.58
C ALA A 226 -5.63 2.65 -4.01
N TYR A 227 -5.46 2.65 -2.68
CA TYR A 227 -4.20 3.06 -2.04
C TYR A 227 -3.01 2.18 -2.45
N SER A 228 -3.18 0.86 -2.49
CA SER A 228 -2.12 -0.07 -2.91
C SER A 228 -1.71 0.13 -4.37
N TYR A 229 -2.66 0.44 -5.25
CA TYR A 229 -2.40 0.83 -6.64
C TYR A 229 -1.73 2.19 -6.75
N LEU A 230 -2.07 3.16 -5.89
CA LEU A 230 -1.38 4.45 -5.84
C LEU A 230 0.08 4.25 -5.48
N VAL A 231 0.37 3.47 -4.43
CA VAL A 231 1.75 3.15 -4.03
C VAL A 231 2.51 2.49 -5.18
N TRP A 232 1.88 1.57 -5.92
CA TRP A 232 2.51 0.91 -7.06
C TRP A 232 2.75 1.82 -8.26
N LEU A 233 1.76 2.64 -8.62
CA LEU A 233 1.88 3.65 -9.68
C LEU A 233 3.03 4.62 -9.38
N GLN A 234 3.16 5.06 -8.14
CA GLN A 234 4.25 5.94 -7.74
C GLN A 234 5.62 5.24 -7.65
N ALA A 235 5.66 3.94 -7.35
CA ALA A 235 6.89 3.15 -7.45
C ALA A 235 7.37 3.06 -8.91
N MET A 236 6.47 2.80 -9.86
CA MET A 236 6.81 2.80 -11.30
C MET A 236 7.22 4.20 -11.77
N TYR A 237 6.56 5.26 -11.30
CA TYR A 237 7.00 6.63 -11.58
C TYR A 237 8.42 6.89 -11.07
N GLY A 238 8.77 6.40 -9.87
CA GLY A 238 10.13 6.43 -9.34
C GLY A 238 11.13 5.64 -10.19
N LYS A 239 10.74 4.46 -10.72
CA LYS A 239 11.57 3.70 -11.65
C LYS A 239 11.83 4.44 -12.96
N VAL A 240 10.79 5.07 -13.52
CA VAL A 240 10.85 5.76 -14.80
C VAL A 240 11.60 7.09 -14.67
N THR A 241 11.35 7.88 -13.63
CA THR A 241 11.88 9.25 -13.51
C THR A 241 13.05 9.39 -12.55
N GLY A 242 13.22 8.44 -11.63
CA GLY A 242 14.14 8.55 -10.50
C GLY A 242 13.66 9.47 -9.37
N ASP A 243 12.43 9.98 -9.42
CA ASP A 243 11.81 10.74 -8.33
C ASP A 243 11.03 9.81 -7.40
N TRP A 244 11.64 9.48 -6.26
CA TRP A 244 11.04 8.62 -5.23
C TRP A 244 10.20 9.39 -4.20
N THR A 245 10.10 10.72 -4.30
CA THR A 245 9.29 11.52 -3.37
C THR A 245 7.82 11.17 -3.46
N LYS A 246 7.34 10.82 -4.66
CA LYS A 246 5.94 10.42 -4.89
C LYS A 246 5.59 9.09 -4.26
N PHE A 247 6.50 8.11 -4.32
CA PHE A 247 6.33 6.81 -3.66
C PHE A 247 6.22 6.98 -2.14
N ASN A 248 7.13 7.76 -1.54
CA ASN A 248 7.08 8.05 -0.10
C ASN A 248 5.81 8.83 0.27
N GLY A 249 5.42 9.83 -0.52
CA GLY A 249 4.20 10.62 -0.29
C GLY A 249 2.90 9.82 -0.41
N ALA A 250 2.85 8.84 -1.32
CA ALA A 250 1.73 7.89 -1.40
C ALA A 250 1.62 7.06 -0.12
N TRP A 251 2.75 6.58 0.42
CA TRP A 251 2.75 5.85 1.69
C TRP A 251 2.35 6.74 2.87
N ASP A 252 2.80 8.00 2.91
CA ASP A 252 2.41 8.94 3.96
C ASP A 252 0.90 9.23 3.92
N THR A 253 0.31 9.32 2.72
CA THR A 253 -1.14 9.48 2.53
C THR A 253 -1.89 8.25 3.03
N LEU A 254 -1.43 7.05 2.63
CA LEU A 254 -1.95 5.77 3.10
C LEU A 254 -1.90 5.67 4.64
N GLU A 255 -0.75 5.93 5.25
CA GLU A 255 -0.55 5.82 6.71
C GLU A 255 -1.38 6.84 7.48
N LYS A 256 -1.55 8.05 6.93
CA LYS A 256 -2.33 9.11 7.56
C LYS A 256 -3.83 8.84 7.53
N TYR A 257 -4.31 8.31 6.41
CA TYR A 257 -5.74 8.23 6.16
C TYR A 257 -6.28 6.82 6.24
N MET A 258 -5.62 5.79 5.70
CA MET A 258 -6.18 4.44 5.58
C MET A 258 -5.81 3.48 6.72
N ILE A 259 -4.71 3.75 7.43
CA ILE A 259 -4.32 2.99 8.64
C ILE A 259 -4.91 3.69 9.87
N PRO A 260 -5.75 3.01 10.68
CA PRO A 260 -6.30 3.60 11.89
C PRO A 260 -5.21 4.06 12.86
N THR A 261 -5.27 5.31 13.31
CA THR A 261 -4.34 5.85 14.32
C THR A 261 -4.66 5.29 15.70
N HIS A 262 -3.80 5.50 16.70
CA HIS A 262 -4.11 5.08 18.07
C HIS A 262 -5.45 5.65 18.57
N ALA A 263 -5.81 6.88 18.19
CA ALA A 263 -7.09 7.48 18.59
C ALA A 263 -8.30 6.79 17.94
N ASP A 264 -8.11 6.13 16.80
CA ASP A 264 -9.15 5.38 16.09
C ASP A 264 -9.32 3.96 16.66
N GLN A 265 -8.26 3.40 17.24
CA GLN A 265 -8.21 2.05 17.84
C GLN A 265 -7.70 2.05 19.30
N PRO A 266 -8.28 2.87 20.20
CA PRO A 266 -7.66 3.28 21.46
C PRO A 266 -7.59 2.20 22.55
N THR A 267 -8.36 1.13 22.42
CA THR A 267 -8.56 0.14 23.49
C THR A 267 -8.00 -1.24 23.16
N ASN A 268 -7.05 -1.32 22.22
CA ASN A 268 -6.27 -2.54 21.96
C ASN A 268 -5.59 -3.11 23.22
N SER A 269 -5.32 -2.28 24.24
CA SER A 269 -4.77 -2.71 25.52
C SER A 269 -5.68 -3.66 26.33
N PHE A 270 -6.98 -3.73 26.00
CA PHE A 270 -7.91 -4.69 26.59
C PHE A 270 -7.94 -6.05 25.87
N TYR A 271 -7.19 -6.19 24.77
CA TYR A 271 -7.16 -7.42 24.00
C TYR A 271 -6.56 -8.57 24.81
N ASN A 272 -7.24 -9.71 24.80
CA ASN A 272 -6.76 -10.93 25.44
C ASN A 272 -6.47 -12.01 24.39
N ALA A 273 -5.19 -12.24 24.09
CA ALA A 273 -4.76 -13.23 23.09
C ALA A 273 -5.16 -14.68 23.42
N SER A 274 -5.47 -15.00 24.70
CA SER A 274 -5.99 -16.33 25.07
C SER A 274 -7.50 -16.47 24.85
N LYS A 275 -8.19 -15.36 24.56
CA LYS A 275 -9.63 -15.29 24.26
C LYS A 275 -9.86 -14.21 23.17
N PRO A 276 -9.37 -14.44 21.94
CA PRO A 276 -9.21 -13.40 20.95
C PRO A 276 -10.54 -12.84 20.42
N ALA A 277 -11.62 -13.64 20.43
CA ALA A 277 -12.97 -13.22 20.08
C ALA A 277 -14.01 -14.21 20.64
N THR A 278 -15.27 -13.80 20.68
CA THR A 278 -16.41 -14.70 20.91
C THR A 278 -17.00 -15.12 19.57
N TYR A 279 -17.30 -16.40 19.41
CA TYR A 279 -17.82 -16.96 18.17
C TYR A 279 -19.23 -16.43 17.85
N ALA A 280 -19.49 -16.17 16.57
CA ALA A 280 -20.81 -16.05 15.98
C ALA A 280 -20.82 -16.85 14.66
N PRO A 281 -21.89 -17.62 14.37
CA PRO A 281 -22.02 -18.28 13.08
C PRO A 281 -22.26 -17.25 11.97
N GLU A 282 -21.72 -17.50 10.78
CA GLU A 282 -22.23 -16.88 9.57
C GLU A 282 -23.49 -17.61 9.10
N TRP A 283 -24.38 -16.86 8.46
CA TRP A 283 -25.60 -17.37 7.87
C TRP A 283 -25.65 -17.05 6.38
N ASP A 284 -26.38 -17.86 5.63
CA ASP A 284 -26.31 -17.82 4.17
C ASP A 284 -27.02 -16.56 3.62
N GLU A 285 -28.08 -16.11 4.27
CA GLU A 285 -28.93 -14.99 3.83
C GLU A 285 -28.89 -13.79 4.80
N PRO A 286 -28.95 -12.53 4.30
CA PRO A 286 -29.04 -11.34 5.15
C PRO A 286 -30.20 -11.37 6.16
N SER A 287 -31.29 -12.05 5.80
CA SER A 287 -32.49 -12.20 6.64
C SER A 287 -32.26 -12.98 7.95
N GLN A 288 -31.18 -13.74 8.02
CA GLN A 288 -30.82 -14.55 9.18
C GLN A 288 -29.97 -13.78 10.21
N TYR A 289 -29.65 -12.52 9.91
CA TYR A 289 -28.93 -11.62 10.81
C TYR A 289 -29.93 -10.76 11.63
N PRO A 290 -29.57 -10.35 12.86
CA PRO A 290 -28.24 -10.41 13.48
C PRO A 290 -27.81 -11.81 13.95
N ALA A 291 -26.55 -12.17 13.69
CA ALA A 291 -25.97 -13.43 14.12
C ALA A 291 -25.65 -13.41 15.62
N ARG A 292 -26.28 -14.30 16.40
CA ARG A 292 -26.14 -14.31 17.85
C ARG A 292 -24.77 -14.82 18.30
N LEU A 293 -24.12 -14.10 19.23
CA LEU A 293 -22.90 -14.57 19.89
C LEU A 293 -23.17 -15.88 20.63
N ASP A 294 -22.29 -16.87 20.43
CA ASP A 294 -22.39 -18.20 20.99
C ASP A 294 -21.08 -18.58 21.69
N SER A 295 -21.12 -18.59 23.02
CA SER A 295 -19.99 -18.91 23.89
C SER A 295 -19.77 -20.42 24.07
N SER A 296 -20.63 -21.29 23.52
CA SER A 296 -20.43 -22.73 23.56
C SER A 296 -19.28 -23.20 22.67
N ALA A 297 -18.94 -22.42 21.63
CA ALA A 297 -17.80 -22.64 20.76
C ALA A 297 -16.60 -21.82 21.21
N THR A 298 -15.54 -22.49 21.68
CA THR A 298 -14.33 -21.81 22.17
C THR A 298 -13.37 -21.48 21.03
N ALA A 299 -12.97 -20.22 20.92
CA ALA A 299 -11.89 -19.77 20.04
C ALA A 299 -10.51 -20.31 20.50
N GLY A 300 -9.54 -20.42 19.58
CA GLY A 300 -8.15 -20.72 19.93
C GLY A 300 -7.40 -19.53 20.53
N SER A 301 -6.09 -19.70 20.74
CA SER A 301 -5.22 -18.59 21.17
C SER A 301 -4.55 -17.90 19.99
N ASP A 302 -4.44 -16.58 20.03
CA ASP A 302 -3.67 -15.77 19.09
C ASP A 302 -2.17 -15.82 19.43
N PRO A 303 -1.31 -16.39 18.56
CA PRO A 303 0.12 -16.49 18.80
C PRO A 303 0.92 -15.25 18.36
N LEU A 304 0.29 -14.24 17.74
CA LEU A 304 0.97 -13.10 17.13
C LEU A 304 1.04 -11.88 18.05
N ALA A 305 0.00 -11.59 18.83
CA ALA A 305 -0.12 -10.31 19.52
C ALA A 305 1.06 -9.94 20.43
N ALA A 306 1.50 -10.88 21.29
CA ALA A 306 2.63 -10.63 22.20
C ALA A 306 3.95 -10.43 21.45
N GLU A 307 4.14 -11.14 20.33
CA GLU A 307 5.31 -11.02 19.47
C GLU A 307 5.33 -9.67 18.75
N LEU A 308 4.21 -9.27 18.14
CA LEU A 308 4.06 -7.99 17.45
C LEU A 308 4.24 -6.80 18.41
N LYS A 309 3.64 -6.87 19.61
CA LYS A 309 3.85 -5.88 20.67
C LYS A 309 5.32 -5.78 21.05
N SER A 310 6.01 -6.90 21.20
CA SER A 310 7.44 -6.92 21.52
C SER A 310 8.30 -6.34 20.39
N ALA A 311 7.91 -6.58 19.14
CA ALA A 311 8.61 -6.05 17.97
C ALA A 311 8.42 -4.54 17.82
N TYR A 312 7.21 -4.01 18.04
CA TYR A 312 6.85 -2.64 17.65
C TYR A 312 6.50 -1.70 18.81
N GLY A 313 6.45 -2.19 20.05
CA GLY A 313 6.20 -1.38 21.24
C GLY A 313 4.79 -0.81 21.37
N THR A 314 3.82 -1.34 20.61
CA THR A 314 2.42 -0.92 20.63
C THR A 314 1.49 -2.12 20.52
N ASP A 315 0.28 -1.99 21.07
CA ASP A 315 -0.81 -2.95 20.87
C ASP A 315 -1.61 -2.66 19.58
N ASP A 316 -1.42 -1.50 18.96
CA ASP A 316 -2.14 -1.08 17.75
C ASP A 316 -1.79 -1.95 16.54
N ILE A 317 -2.78 -2.16 15.67
CA ILE A 317 -2.59 -2.86 14.40
C ILE A 317 -2.10 -1.89 13.33
N TYR A 318 -1.04 -2.26 12.62
CA TYR A 318 -0.52 -1.51 11.48
C TYR A 318 -0.88 -2.22 10.17
N GLY A 319 -2.12 -2.03 9.73
CA GLY A 319 -2.63 -2.49 8.43
C GLY A 319 -3.80 -1.63 8.02
N MET A 320 -4.07 -1.56 6.71
CA MET A 320 -5.13 -0.69 6.20
C MET A 320 -6.49 -1.20 6.64
N HIS A 321 -7.40 -0.29 7.00
CA HIS A 321 -8.82 -0.59 6.85
C HIS A 321 -9.16 -0.68 5.35
N TRP A 322 -10.24 -1.37 4.96
CA TRP A 322 -10.49 -1.66 3.55
C TRP A 322 -11.25 -0.58 2.78
N ILE A 323 -12.13 0.21 3.41
CA ILE A 323 -12.98 1.20 2.71
C ILE A 323 -13.11 2.53 3.46
N GLN A 324 -13.24 3.63 2.72
CA GLN A 324 -13.51 4.96 3.25
C GLN A 324 -14.45 5.74 2.36
N ASP A 325 -15.34 6.52 2.97
CA ASP A 325 -16.09 7.57 2.30
C ASP A 325 -15.25 8.85 2.29
N VAL A 326 -14.62 9.18 1.16
CA VAL A 326 -13.57 10.21 1.09
C VAL A 326 -14.12 11.62 1.28
N ASP A 327 -15.31 11.87 0.74
CA ASP A 327 -15.95 13.19 0.74
C ASP A 327 -16.96 13.36 1.90
N ASN A 328 -17.10 12.34 2.76
CA ASN A 328 -18.12 12.25 3.80
C ASN A 328 -19.56 12.36 3.23
N THR A 329 -19.78 11.74 2.07
CA THR A 329 -21.08 11.68 1.38
C THR A 329 -22.16 11.03 2.24
N TYR A 330 -21.81 9.97 2.96
CA TYR A 330 -22.70 9.31 3.92
C TYR A 330 -22.91 10.15 5.18
N GLY A 331 -21.97 11.04 5.51
CA GLY A 331 -22.13 12.03 6.57
C GLY A 331 -21.79 11.53 7.98
N TYR A 332 -21.09 10.41 8.14
CA TYR A 332 -20.69 9.93 9.47
C TYR A 332 -19.64 10.83 10.13
N GLY A 333 -18.73 11.44 9.35
CA GLY A 333 -17.65 12.28 9.87
C GLY A 333 -16.66 11.50 10.73
N ASN A 334 -16.39 10.24 10.38
CA ASN A 334 -15.49 9.35 11.12
C ASN A 334 -14.05 9.43 10.59
N ALA A 335 -13.50 10.64 10.55
CA ALA A 335 -12.16 10.91 10.04
C ALA A 335 -11.07 10.42 11.00
N PRO A 336 -9.84 10.15 10.53
CA PRO A 336 -8.74 9.75 11.40
C PRO A 336 -8.58 10.66 12.63
N GLY A 337 -8.60 10.04 13.80
CA GLY A 337 -8.57 10.67 15.12
C GLY A 337 -9.91 11.19 15.63
N SER A 338 -11.03 10.86 14.98
CA SER A 338 -12.38 11.32 15.38
C SER A 338 -13.41 10.20 15.28
N CYS A 339 -14.48 10.29 16.06
CA CYS A 339 -15.59 9.32 16.04
C CYS A 339 -16.92 10.05 15.83
N THR A 340 -17.59 9.79 14.70
CA THR A 340 -18.93 10.31 14.37
C THR A 340 -19.08 11.84 14.43
N ALA A 341 -18.18 12.61 13.79
CA ALA A 341 -18.26 14.08 13.79
C ALA A 341 -19.43 14.65 12.96
N GLY A 342 -20.16 13.79 12.24
CA GLY A 342 -21.37 14.13 11.50
C GLY A 342 -21.14 14.77 10.13
N PRO A 343 -22.22 15.13 9.41
CA PRO A 343 -22.18 15.49 7.99
C PRO A 343 -21.50 16.83 7.71
N ALA A 344 -21.38 17.70 8.73
CA ALA A 344 -20.70 18.99 8.59
C ALA A 344 -19.16 18.88 8.61
N LYS A 345 -18.61 17.71 8.98
CA LYS A 345 -17.16 17.50 9.03
C LYS A 345 -16.65 17.10 7.63
N PRO A 346 -15.78 17.90 6.98
CA PRO A 346 -15.16 17.49 5.72
C PRO A 346 -14.05 16.46 5.94
N GLY A 347 -13.80 15.64 4.93
CA GLY A 347 -12.69 14.69 4.86
C GLY A 347 -13.13 13.24 4.94
N PRO A 348 -12.17 12.30 4.81
CA PRO A 348 -12.50 10.89 4.71
C PRO A 348 -13.15 10.40 6.00
N SER A 349 -14.06 9.45 5.87
CA SER A 349 -14.75 8.80 6.97
C SER A 349 -14.56 7.30 6.87
N TYR A 350 -14.03 6.68 7.92
CA TYR A 350 -13.99 5.23 8.01
C TYR A 350 -15.41 4.66 8.12
N ILE A 351 -15.79 3.85 7.15
CA ILE A 351 -17.11 3.20 7.05
C ILE A 351 -16.93 1.70 6.83
N ASN A 352 -18.00 0.93 6.85
CA ASN A 352 -17.99 -0.45 6.39
C ASN A 352 -19.38 -0.80 5.82
N THR A 353 -19.46 -1.90 5.07
CA THR A 353 -20.69 -2.35 4.40
C THR A 353 -20.96 -3.82 4.73
N PHE A 354 -20.25 -4.74 4.10
CA PHE A 354 -20.47 -6.19 4.19
C PHE A 354 -20.32 -6.74 5.62
N GLN A 355 -21.37 -7.37 6.14
CA GLN A 355 -21.43 -8.01 7.46
C GLN A 355 -22.37 -9.24 7.54
N ARG A 356 -23.17 -9.52 6.50
CA ARG A 356 -24.33 -10.43 6.59
C ARG A 356 -24.28 -11.61 5.62
N GLY A 357 -23.10 -12.21 5.51
CA GLY A 357 -22.92 -13.52 4.90
C GLY A 357 -22.83 -13.51 3.37
N PRO A 358 -22.79 -14.69 2.75
CA PRO A 358 -22.37 -14.85 1.36
C PRO A 358 -23.38 -14.34 0.33
N GLN A 359 -24.66 -14.20 0.69
CA GLN A 359 -25.69 -13.63 -0.19
C GLN A 359 -25.89 -12.13 0.01
N GLU A 360 -25.17 -11.47 0.93
CA GLU A 360 -25.20 -10.01 0.98
C GLU A 360 -24.36 -9.44 -0.15
N SER A 361 -25.01 -9.14 -1.29
CA SER A 361 -24.37 -8.39 -2.37
C SER A 361 -24.14 -6.93 -1.98
N VAL A 362 -23.39 -6.20 -2.80
CA VAL A 362 -23.17 -4.75 -2.61
C VAL A 362 -24.49 -3.96 -2.53
N TRP A 363 -25.53 -4.43 -3.21
CA TRP A 363 -26.87 -3.83 -3.25
C TRP A 363 -27.67 -4.00 -1.96
N GLU A 364 -27.27 -4.94 -1.11
CA GLU A 364 -28.07 -5.34 0.05
C GLU A 364 -27.51 -4.81 1.35
N THR A 365 -26.39 -4.09 1.32
CA THR A 365 -25.69 -3.60 2.52
C THR A 365 -26.38 -2.39 3.16
N VAL A 366 -26.19 -2.24 4.47
CA VAL A 366 -26.41 -0.99 5.20
C VAL A 366 -25.04 -0.41 5.57
N THR A 367 -24.60 0.60 4.83
CA THR A 367 -23.33 1.32 5.10
C THR A 367 -23.38 1.89 6.52
N HIS A 368 -22.29 1.75 7.28
CA HIS A 368 -22.23 2.10 8.69
C HIS A 368 -20.83 2.55 9.12
N PRO A 369 -20.67 3.30 10.22
CA PRO A 369 -19.36 3.79 10.63
C PRO A 369 -18.53 2.67 11.30
N THR A 370 -17.20 2.75 11.17
CA THR A 370 -16.30 1.86 11.93
C THR A 370 -16.34 2.17 13.42
N CYS A 371 -16.48 3.45 13.80
CA CYS A 371 -16.72 3.89 15.17
C CYS A 371 -18.23 4.10 15.37
N ASP A 372 -18.89 3.16 16.05
CA ASP A 372 -20.31 3.22 16.34
C ASP A 372 -20.56 3.82 17.73
N ALA A 373 -20.86 5.12 17.75
CA ALA A 373 -21.15 5.89 18.95
C ALA A 373 -22.66 5.95 19.30
N PHE A 374 -23.50 5.22 18.55
CA PHE A 374 -24.97 5.26 18.61
C PHE A 374 -25.58 6.61 18.23
N THR A 375 -24.83 7.43 17.49
CA THR A 375 -25.27 8.74 17.00
C THR A 375 -26.29 8.60 15.86
N TYR A 376 -26.11 7.60 15.00
CA TYR A 376 -26.93 7.29 13.84
C TYR A 376 -27.33 5.81 13.88
N GLY A 377 -28.21 5.37 12.98
CA GLY A 377 -28.78 4.03 13.03
C GLY A 377 -29.95 3.96 14.02
N GLY A 378 -30.14 2.80 14.64
CA GLY A 378 -31.19 2.55 15.63
C GLY A 378 -30.74 2.84 17.07
N LYS A 379 -31.43 2.23 18.04
CA LYS A 379 -31.15 2.41 19.48
C LYS A 379 -29.70 2.07 19.86
N ASN A 380 -29.13 1.04 19.21
CA ASN A 380 -27.79 0.53 19.49
C ASN A 380 -26.82 0.82 18.33
N GLY A 381 -27.04 1.95 17.64
CA GLY A 381 -26.33 2.22 16.40
C GLY A 381 -26.76 1.27 15.29
N TYR A 382 -25.79 0.65 14.63
CA TYR A 382 -26.02 -0.36 13.59
C TYR A 382 -25.70 -1.78 14.10
N LEU A 383 -25.18 -1.93 15.31
CA LEU A 383 -24.61 -3.19 15.81
C LEU A 383 -25.62 -4.35 15.81
N ASP A 384 -26.88 -4.08 16.16
CA ASP A 384 -27.95 -5.06 16.26
C ASP A 384 -28.61 -5.41 14.92
N LEU A 385 -28.11 -4.86 13.80
CA LEU A 385 -28.34 -5.40 12.46
C LEU A 385 -27.42 -6.60 12.16
N PHE A 386 -26.25 -6.67 12.80
CA PHE A 386 -25.19 -7.60 12.44
C PHE A 386 -24.96 -8.67 13.50
N THR A 387 -24.86 -8.28 14.77
CA THR A 387 -24.51 -9.19 15.88
C THR A 387 -25.59 -9.17 16.95
N GLY A 388 -26.08 -10.35 17.30
CA GLY A 388 -27.08 -10.54 18.35
C GLY A 388 -26.41 -10.69 19.71
N ASP A 389 -26.67 -9.76 20.63
CA ASP A 389 -26.13 -9.79 21.99
C ASP A 389 -27.21 -9.38 23.02
N SER A 390 -26.98 -9.73 24.27
CA SER A 390 -27.78 -9.35 25.43
C SER A 390 -27.69 -7.85 25.76
N SER A 391 -26.58 -7.20 25.40
CA SER A 391 -26.37 -5.76 25.54
C SER A 391 -25.39 -5.25 24.48
N TYR A 392 -25.39 -3.94 24.23
CA TYR A 392 -24.55 -3.32 23.21
C TYR A 392 -23.73 -2.19 23.82
N ALA A 393 -22.44 -2.15 23.49
CA ALA A 393 -21.53 -1.09 23.87
C ALA A 393 -21.05 -0.32 22.64
N LYS A 394 -20.85 0.99 22.82
CA LYS A 394 -20.19 1.83 21.82
C LYS A 394 -18.81 1.26 21.53
N GLN A 395 -18.46 1.14 20.26
CA GLN A 395 -17.29 0.38 19.84
C GLN A 395 -16.71 0.87 18.53
N TRP A 396 -15.45 0.52 18.29
CA TRP A 396 -14.76 0.71 17.03
C TRP A 396 -14.39 -0.67 16.44
N LYS A 397 -14.38 -0.79 15.12
CA LYS A 397 -14.01 -2.02 14.40
C LYS A 397 -13.47 -1.72 13.01
N PHE A 398 -12.38 -2.38 12.63
CA PHE A 398 -11.78 -2.27 11.31
C PHE A 398 -11.60 -3.66 10.70
N THR A 399 -11.78 -3.72 9.38
CA THR A 399 -11.54 -4.91 8.56
C THR A 399 -10.44 -4.60 7.55
N ASN A 400 -9.45 -5.46 7.43
CA ASN A 400 -8.41 -5.40 6.41
C ASN A 400 -8.81 -6.17 5.15
N ALA A 401 -8.34 -5.73 4.00
CA ALA A 401 -8.33 -6.51 2.75
C ALA A 401 -6.89 -7.00 2.47
N PRO A 402 -6.58 -8.29 2.74
CA PRO A 402 -5.20 -8.79 2.74
C PRO A 402 -4.51 -8.76 1.38
N ASP A 403 -5.26 -8.82 0.29
CA ASP A 403 -4.74 -8.70 -1.07
C ASP A 403 -4.16 -7.29 -1.32
N ALA A 404 -4.79 -6.24 -0.75
CA ALA A 404 -4.34 -4.86 -0.89
C ALA A 404 -3.08 -4.57 -0.07
N ASP A 405 -3.01 -4.99 1.20
CA ASP A 405 -1.79 -4.88 2.00
C ASP A 405 -0.65 -5.68 1.37
N ALA A 406 -0.93 -6.87 0.83
CA ALA A 406 0.06 -7.65 0.09
C ALA A 406 0.53 -6.93 -1.20
N ARG A 407 -0.38 -6.29 -1.94
CA ARG A 407 -0.05 -5.47 -3.13
C ARG A 407 0.82 -4.27 -2.76
N ALA A 408 0.56 -3.61 -1.62
CA ALA A 408 1.41 -2.52 -1.12
C ALA A 408 2.84 -3.00 -0.77
N VAL A 409 2.97 -4.18 -0.16
CA VAL A 409 4.27 -4.82 0.07
C VAL A 409 4.98 -5.18 -1.25
N GLN A 410 4.25 -5.74 -2.21
CA GLN A 410 4.76 -6.02 -3.56
C GLN A 410 5.27 -4.75 -4.26
N ALA A 411 4.52 -3.65 -4.19
CA ALA A 411 4.94 -2.37 -4.72
C ALA A 411 6.21 -1.84 -4.04
N ALA A 412 6.31 -1.97 -2.71
CA ALA A 412 7.50 -1.57 -1.94
C ALA A 412 8.73 -2.44 -2.27
N TYR A 413 8.55 -3.73 -2.59
CA TYR A 413 9.61 -4.59 -3.09
C TYR A 413 10.19 -4.04 -4.39
N TRP A 414 9.33 -3.75 -5.37
CA TRP A 414 9.78 -3.17 -6.63
C TRP A 414 10.41 -1.79 -6.47
N ALA A 415 9.84 -0.93 -5.63
CA ALA A 415 10.41 0.38 -5.32
C ALA A 415 11.83 0.26 -4.78
N ASP A 416 12.09 -0.67 -3.86
CA ASP A 416 13.43 -0.90 -3.30
C ASP A 416 14.41 -1.44 -4.35
N VAL A 417 14.00 -2.44 -5.15
CA VAL A 417 14.82 -3.00 -6.24
C VAL A 417 15.21 -1.91 -7.23
N TRP A 418 14.22 -1.18 -7.75
CA TRP A 418 14.39 -0.13 -8.74
C TRP A 418 15.18 1.08 -8.20
N ALA A 419 14.93 1.49 -6.95
CA ALA A 419 15.70 2.57 -6.35
C ALA A 419 17.16 2.16 -6.18
N LYS A 420 17.46 0.91 -5.82
CA LYS A 420 18.84 0.41 -5.72
C LYS A 420 19.55 0.34 -7.06
N GLU A 421 18.87 -0.09 -8.12
CA GLU A 421 19.40 -0.03 -9.49
C GLU A 421 19.84 1.38 -9.89
N GLN A 422 19.14 2.40 -9.38
CA GLN A 422 19.46 3.81 -9.59
C GLN A 422 20.46 4.40 -8.56
N GLY A 423 20.97 3.61 -7.61
CA GLY A 423 21.81 4.10 -6.50
C GLY A 423 21.07 4.96 -5.47
N LYS A 424 19.73 4.89 -5.45
CA LYS A 424 18.81 5.68 -4.61
C LYS A 424 18.08 4.88 -3.54
N GLY A 425 18.48 3.63 -3.27
CA GLY A 425 17.82 2.76 -2.28
C GLY A 425 17.63 3.40 -0.89
N ALA A 426 18.55 4.25 -0.46
CA ALA A 426 18.43 4.99 0.81
C ALA A 426 17.22 5.94 0.86
N GLN A 427 16.70 6.41 -0.29
CA GLN A 427 15.55 7.32 -0.37
C GLN A 427 14.23 6.62 -0.06
N VAL A 428 14.13 5.32 -0.28
CA VAL A 428 12.90 4.53 -0.08
C VAL A 428 12.98 3.62 1.15
N ALA A 429 14.18 3.39 1.70
CA ALA A 429 14.42 2.44 2.78
C ALA A 429 13.50 2.61 4.01
N GLY A 430 13.16 3.85 4.38
CA GLY A 430 12.23 4.11 5.49
C GLY A 430 10.82 3.56 5.22
N THR A 431 10.29 3.84 4.02
CA THR A 431 8.99 3.35 3.56
C THR A 431 8.98 1.84 3.36
N VAL A 432 10.07 1.27 2.86
CA VAL A 432 10.25 -0.19 2.75
C VAL A 432 10.21 -0.85 4.14
N GLY A 433 10.81 -0.21 5.16
CA GLY A 433 10.69 -0.66 6.56
C GLY A 433 9.25 -0.61 7.09
N LYS A 434 8.45 0.38 6.67
CA LYS A 434 7.01 0.43 6.99
C LYS A 434 6.23 -0.69 6.29
N ALA A 435 6.57 -1.02 5.03
CA ALA A 435 5.99 -2.16 4.32
C ALA A 435 6.33 -3.50 5.00
N ALA A 436 7.56 -3.68 5.50
CA ALA A 436 7.94 -4.84 6.30
C ALA A 436 7.09 -4.96 7.58
N LYS A 437 6.77 -3.82 8.24
CA LYS A 437 5.86 -3.78 9.38
C LYS A 437 4.44 -4.17 8.99
N MET A 438 3.90 -3.64 7.90
CA MET A 438 2.58 -4.03 7.37
C MET A 438 2.52 -5.54 7.11
N GLY A 439 3.54 -6.10 6.45
CA GLY A 439 3.66 -7.54 6.24
C GLY A 439 3.74 -8.38 7.53
N ASP A 440 4.23 -7.81 8.64
CA ASP A 440 4.25 -8.48 9.93
C ASP A 440 2.84 -8.64 10.53
N TYR A 441 2.02 -7.57 10.46
CA TYR A 441 0.62 -7.58 10.91
C TYR A 441 -0.30 -8.35 9.96
N LEU A 442 -0.02 -8.32 8.65
CA LEU A 442 -0.74 -9.07 7.62
C LEU A 442 -0.75 -10.58 7.88
N ARG A 443 0.16 -11.10 8.75
CA ARG A 443 0.11 -12.48 9.22
C ARG A 443 -1.21 -12.86 9.89
N TYR A 444 -2.00 -11.91 10.40
CA TYR A 444 -3.35 -12.20 10.90
C TYR A 444 -4.25 -12.83 9.83
N ALA A 445 -4.07 -12.49 8.55
CA ALA A 445 -4.79 -13.11 7.43
C ALA A 445 -4.46 -14.59 7.24
N LEU A 446 -3.38 -15.11 7.85
CA LEU A 446 -2.94 -16.50 7.70
C LEU A 446 -3.69 -17.47 8.63
N PHE A 447 -4.54 -16.96 9.52
CA PHE A 447 -5.20 -17.71 10.58
C PHE A 447 -6.71 -17.84 10.33
N ASP A 448 -7.24 -18.99 10.78
CA ASP A 448 -8.67 -19.21 10.91
C ASP A 448 -9.37 -18.07 11.67
N LYS A 449 -10.62 -17.76 11.30
CA LYS A 449 -11.41 -16.65 11.86
C LYS A 449 -11.41 -16.62 13.39
N TYR A 450 -11.61 -17.76 14.03
CA TYR A 450 -11.67 -17.85 15.49
C TYR A 450 -10.48 -18.63 16.06
N PHE A 451 -9.35 -18.62 15.35
CA PHE A 451 -8.15 -19.38 15.70
C PHE A 451 -8.45 -20.86 15.98
N LYS A 452 -9.46 -21.45 15.34
CA LYS A 452 -9.67 -22.89 15.36
C LYS A 452 -8.51 -23.59 14.69
N LYS A 453 -8.24 -24.83 15.10
CA LYS A 453 -7.22 -25.64 14.43
C LYS A 453 -7.54 -25.70 12.92
N ALA A 454 -6.55 -25.41 12.08
CA ALA A 454 -6.70 -25.48 10.64
C ALA A 454 -6.68 -26.93 10.17
N GLY A 455 -7.63 -27.29 9.31
CA GLY A 455 -7.79 -28.61 8.71
C GLY A 455 -8.79 -29.50 9.47
N ASP A 456 -9.69 -30.14 8.71
CA ASP A 456 -10.70 -31.08 9.19
C ASP A 456 -11.62 -30.51 10.30
N CYS A 457 -11.84 -29.20 10.28
CA CYS A 457 -12.57 -28.47 11.31
C CYS A 457 -14.10 -28.54 11.08
N VAL A 458 -14.76 -29.48 11.75
CA VAL A 458 -16.21 -29.72 11.67
C VAL A 458 -16.86 -29.68 13.05
N GLY A 459 -17.99 -28.98 13.14
CA GLY A 459 -18.74 -28.68 14.35
C GLY A 459 -18.10 -27.54 15.16
N PRO A 460 -18.79 -26.43 15.45
CA PRO A 460 -18.18 -25.28 16.13
C PRO A 460 -17.67 -25.60 17.55
N ALA A 461 -18.37 -26.49 18.28
CA ALA A 461 -17.93 -26.98 19.59
C ALA A 461 -16.97 -28.18 19.52
N ALA A 462 -17.04 -28.99 18.45
CA ALA A 462 -16.22 -30.19 18.28
C ALA A 462 -14.85 -29.90 17.67
N CYS A 463 -14.78 -28.92 16.76
CA CYS A 463 -13.54 -28.47 16.17
C CYS A 463 -12.63 -27.87 17.27
N PRO A 464 -11.41 -28.42 17.46
CA PRO A 464 -10.52 -27.99 18.52
C PRO A 464 -10.13 -26.52 18.42
N ALA A 465 -10.07 -25.86 19.58
CA ALA A 465 -9.40 -24.57 19.72
C ALA A 465 -7.92 -24.72 19.33
N GLY A 466 -7.43 -23.83 18.47
CA GLY A 466 -6.03 -23.82 18.06
C GLY A 466 -5.09 -23.36 19.17
N SER A 467 -3.84 -23.80 19.10
CA SER A 467 -2.76 -23.40 19.99
C SER A 467 -1.45 -23.24 19.21
N GLY A 468 -0.65 -22.23 19.58
CA GLY A 468 0.50 -21.85 18.78
C GLY A 468 0.08 -21.51 17.35
N LYS A 469 0.79 -22.04 16.35
CA LYS A 469 0.55 -21.74 14.93
C LYS A 469 -0.37 -22.77 14.22
N ASN A 470 -0.95 -23.74 14.92
CA ASN A 470 -1.76 -24.80 14.28
C ASN A 470 -3.15 -24.35 13.79
N SER A 471 -3.54 -23.11 14.10
CA SER A 471 -4.68 -22.41 13.53
C SER A 471 -4.35 -21.60 12.26
N SER A 472 -3.06 -21.55 11.88
CA SER A 472 -2.62 -20.94 10.64
C SER A 472 -2.81 -21.90 9.47
N HIS A 473 -3.61 -21.50 8.48
CA HIS A 473 -3.64 -22.15 7.17
C HIS A 473 -2.55 -21.61 6.22
N TYR A 474 -1.84 -20.54 6.59
CA TYR A 474 -0.73 -19.96 5.82
C TYR A 474 -1.10 -19.49 4.41
N LEU A 475 -2.35 -19.03 4.23
CA LEU A 475 -2.84 -18.42 3.00
C LEU A 475 -3.35 -17.03 3.32
N LEU A 476 -3.30 -16.11 2.36
CA LEU A 476 -4.02 -14.84 2.49
C LEU A 476 -5.52 -15.11 2.43
N SER A 477 -6.18 -15.08 3.59
CA SER A 477 -7.64 -15.19 3.67
C SER A 477 -8.34 -13.91 3.21
N TRP A 478 -9.68 -13.92 3.17
CA TRP A 478 -10.47 -12.79 2.69
C TRP A 478 -10.30 -11.51 3.52
N TYR A 479 -10.10 -11.66 4.83
CA TYR A 479 -9.91 -10.56 5.75
C TYR A 479 -9.22 -11.00 7.04
N TYR A 480 -8.67 -10.02 7.75
CA TYR A 480 -8.62 -10.08 9.20
C TYR A 480 -9.30 -8.81 9.75
N ALA A 481 -9.82 -8.88 10.97
CA ALA A 481 -10.50 -7.75 11.57
C ALA A 481 -10.17 -7.62 13.05
N TRP A 482 -10.29 -6.41 13.56
CA TRP A 482 -10.06 -6.10 14.97
C TRP A 482 -11.00 -4.99 15.43
N GLY A 483 -11.33 -5.01 16.72
CA GLY A 483 -12.23 -4.02 17.29
C GLY A 483 -12.17 -4.00 18.80
N GLY A 484 -12.83 -3.03 19.40
CA GLY A 484 -12.87 -2.87 20.85
C GLY A 484 -13.95 -1.89 21.29
N ALA A 485 -14.33 -1.99 22.56
CA ALA A 485 -15.22 -1.00 23.15
C ALA A 485 -14.53 0.37 23.15
N THR A 486 -15.23 1.43 22.72
CA THR A 486 -14.79 2.81 22.98
C THR A 486 -15.03 3.18 24.45
N ASP A 487 -16.04 2.54 25.06
CA ASP A 487 -16.32 2.66 26.49
C ASP A 487 -15.33 1.80 27.29
N THR A 488 -14.42 2.46 28.01
CA THR A 488 -13.41 1.79 28.83
C THR A 488 -13.99 1.00 29.98
N SER A 489 -15.25 1.24 30.38
CA SER A 489 -15.94 0.45 31.40
C SER A 489 -16.41 -0.92 30.89
N ALA A 490 -16.60 -1.08 29.58
CA ALA A 490 -16.91 -2.38 28.97
C ALA A 490 -15.66 -3.28 28.89
N GLY A 491 -14.49 -2.69 28.69
CA GLY A 491 -13.19 -3.33 28.98
C GLY A 491 -12.80 -4.52 28.10
N TRP A 492 -13.17 -4.51 26.81
CA TRP A 492 -12.84 -5.60 25.88
C TRP A 492 -12.32 -5.11 24.53
N ALA A 493 -11.51 -5.95 23.89
CA ALA A 493 -11.11 -5.85 22.48
C ALA A 493 -10.99 -7.26 21.88
N TRP A 494 -11.10 -7.38 20.57
CA TRP A 494 -11.09 -8.64 19.84
C TRP A 494 -10.29 -8.56 18.54
N ARG A 495 -9.84 -9.72 18.06
CA ARG A 495 -9.19 -9.93 16.76
C ARG A 495 -9.68 -11.25 16.16
N ILE A 496 -9.86 -11.26 14.84
CA ILE A 496 -10.19 -12.45 14.06
C ILE A 496 -9.33 -12.48 12.79
N GLY A 497 -8.95 -13.66 12.35
CA GLY A 497 -8.49 -13.89 10.96
C GLY A 497 -9.70 -14.08 10.04
N SER A 498 -9.56 -14.95 9.05
CA SER A 498 -10.69 -15.46 8.27
C SER A 498 -10.45 -16.90 7.85
N SER A 499 -11.49 -17.72 7.92
CA SER A 499 -11.41 -19.14 7.56
C SER A 499 -11.49 -19.38 6.05
N HIS A 500 -11.75 -18.35 5.25
CA HIS A 500 -11.99 -18.44 3.81
C HIS A 500 -10.81 -17.86 3.03
N ALA A 501 -10.19 -18.67 2.17
CA ALA A 501 -9.07 -18.26 1.32
C ALA A 501 -9.46 -18.37 -0.15
N HIS A 502 -9.28 -17.28 -0.89
CA HIS A 502 -9.57 -17.20 -2.33
C HIS A 502 -8.26 -17.20 -3.14
N GLY A 503 -8.22 -17.92 -4.26
CA GLY A 503 -7.05 -18.01 -5.14
C GLY A 503 -6.57 -16.65 -5.62
N GLY A 504 -7.51 -15.74 -5.91
CA GLY A 504 -7.26 -14.34 -6.33
C GLY A 504 -6.60 -13.43 -5.30
N TYR A 505 -6.55 -13.82 -4.02
CA TYR A 505 -5.95 -13.01 -2.94
C TYR A 505 -4.46 -13.32 -2.73
N GLN A 506 -3.99 -14.47 -3.21
CA GLN A 506 -2.63 -14.91 -2.90
C GLN A 506 -1.60 -14.03 -3.60
N ASN A 507 -0.43 -13.85 -2.98
CA ASN A 507 0.65 -13.00 -3.49
C ASN A 507 2.04 -13.62 -3.20
N PRO A 508 2.51 -14.54 -4.07
CA PRO A 508 3.81 -15.18 -3.89
C PRO A 508 4.98 -14.21 -3.92
N LEU A 509 4.90 -13.10 -4.67
CA LEU A 509 5.99 -12.13 -4.67
C LEU A 509 6.11 -11.41 -3.32
N ALA A 510 4.99 -10.96 -2.73
CA ALA A 510 4.99 -10.38 -1.40
C ALA A 510 5.48 -11.40 -0.34
N ALA A 511 5.02 -12.65 -0.42
CA ALA A 511 5.48 -13.71 0.49
C ALA A 511 6.99 -14.00 0.35
N TYR A 512 7.52 -14.01 -0.88
CA TYR A 512 8.95 -14.08 -1.16
C TYR A 512 9.72 -12.91 -0.55
N ALA A 513 9.21 -11.68 -0.74
CA ALA A 513 9.85 -10.48 -0.23
C ALA A 513 9.91 -10.48 1.31
N LEU A 514 8.81 -10.80 1.98
CA LEU A 514 8.73 -10.83 3.44
C LEU A 514 9.49 -12.01 4.07
N SER A 515 9.72 -13.08 3.33
CA SER A 515 10.44 -14.26 3.84
C SER A 515 11.95 -14.21 3.63
N SER A 516 12.40 -13.71 2.48
CA SER A 516 13.77 -13.90 2.02
C SER A 516 14.48 -12.63 1.52
N TYR A 517 13.74 -11.56 1.24
CA TYR A 517 14.33 -10.29 0.81
C TYR A 517 14.66 -9.41 2.01
N ALA A 518 15.95 -9.28 2.32
CA ALA A 518 16.41 -8.67 3.58
C ALA A 518 15.80 -7.29 3.93
N PRO A 519 15.60 -6.34 3.00
CA PRO A 519 14.97 -5.05 3.29
C PRO A 519 13.51 -5.12 3.74
N LEU A 520 12.79 -6.17 3.33
CA LEU A 520 11.38 -6.39 3.65
C LEU A 520 11.15 -7.45 4.73
N LYS A 521 12.23 -7.99 5.31
CA LYS A 521 12.11 -8.98 6.38
C LYS A 521 11.39 -8.37 7.59
N PRO A 522 10.26 -8.93 8.05
CA PRO A 522 9.56 -8.47 9.25
C PRO A 522 10.47 -8.45 10.49
N LYS A 523 10.13 -7.56 11.44
CA LYS A 523 10.94 -7.37 12.65
C LYS A 523 10.65 -8.45 13.70
N SER A 524 9.44 -9.02 13.72
CA SER A 524 9.10 -10.12 14.61
C SER A 524 10.00 -11.34 14.42
N THR A 525 10.15 -12.14 15.48
CA THR A 525 11.09 -13.26 15.49
C THR A 525 10.68 -14.40 14.57
N THR A 526 9.38 -14.60 14.37
CA THR A 526 8.80 -15.67 13.53
C THR A 526 8.25 -15.17 12.20
N GLY A 527 8.13 -13.86 11.99
CA GLY A 527 7.44 -13.29 10.82
C GLY A 527 7.98 -13.78 9.48
N ALA A 528 9.31 -13.73 9.28
CA ALA A 528 9.93 -14.21 8.04
C ALA A 528 9.73 -15.71 7.80
N ALA A 529 9.73 -16.53 8.86
CA ALA A 529 9.52 -17.97 8.77
C ALA A 529 8.06 -18.32 8.45
N ASP A 530 7.10 -17.59 9.01
CA ASP A 530 5.68 -17.72 8.66
C ASP A 530 5.46 -17.37 7.19
N TRP A 531 6.10 -16.32 6.68
CA TRP A 531 6.02 -15.96 5.26
C TRP A 531 6.71 -16.97 4.33
N ALA A 532 7.79 -17.61 4.76
CA ALA A 532 8.42 -18.69 3.99
C ALA A 532 7.47 -19.90 3.87
N THR A 533 6.76 -20.22 4.96
CA THR A 533 5.73 -21.26 4.96
C THR A 533 4.55 -20.85 4.09
N SER A 534 4.11 -19.59 4.17
CA SER A 534 3.05 -19.01 3.35
C SER A 534 3.37 -19.04 1.86
N LEU A 535 4.59 -18.68 1.44
CA LEU A 535 5.02 -18.77 0.04
C LEU A 535 4.85 -20.19 -0.51
N THR A 536 5.38 -21.19 0.22
CA THR A 536 5.26 -22.60 -0.17
C THR A 536 3.78 -23.00 -0.27
N ARG A 537 2.99 -22.67 0.76
CA ARG A 537 1.57 -23.01 0.83
C ARG A 537 0.76 -22.37 -0.30
N GLN A 538 1.06 -21.13 -0.67
CA GLN A 538 0.39 -20.44 -1.77
C GLN A 538 0.68 -21.09 -3.14
N LEU A 539 1.92 -21.49 -3.40
CA LEU A 539 2.27 -22.18 -4.66
C LEU A 539 1.60 -23.55 -4.76
N GLU A 540 1.53 -24.30 -3.65
CA GLU A 540 0.77 -25.53 -3.55
C GLU A 540 -0.73 -25.30 -3.82
N PHE A 541 -1.29 -24.22 -3.26
CA PHE A 541 -2.70 -23.88 -3.41
C PHE A 541 -3.07 -23.56 -4.87
N TYR A 542 -2.23 -22.81 -5.58
CA TYR A 542 -2.41 -22.57 -7.00
C TYR A 542 -2.35 -23.87 -7.82
N ARG A 543 -1.41 -24.76 -7.51
CA ARG A 543 -1.32 -26.07 -8.18
C ARG A 543 -2.55 -26.93 -7.92
N TRP A 544 -3.07 -26.90 -6.70
CA TRP A 544 -4.26 -27.64 -6.32
C TRP A 544 -5.54 -27.11 -6.99
N LEU A 545 -5.68 -25.79 -7.12
CA LEU A 545 -6.87 -25.16 -7.73
C LEU A 545 -6.82 -25.12 -9.26
N GLN A 546 -5.72 -25.52 -9.89
CA GLN A 546 -5.57 -25.45 -11.33
C GLN A 546 -6.47 -26.48 -12.03
N SER A 547 -7.49 -26.00 -12.75
CA SER A 547 -8.43 -26.80 -13.56
C SER A 547 -7.74 -27.64 -14.63
N ASP A 548 -8.48 -28.58 -15.24
CA ASP A 548 -7.95 -29.36 -16.34
C ASP A 548 -7.60 -28.48 -17.55
N GLU A 549 -8.35 -27.40 -17.80
CA GLU A 549 -8.05 -26.46 -18.88
C GLU A 549 -6.86 -25.56 -18.54
N GLY A 550 -6.76 -25.05 -17.31
CA GLY A 550 -5.60 -24.28 -16.84
C GLY A 550 -5.89 -23.06 -15.96
N ALA A 551 -7.15 -22.61 -15.89
CA ALA A 551 -7.58 -21.55 -14.98
C ALA A 551 -7.53 -22.00 -13.50
N ILE A 552 -7.53 -21.04 -12.58
CA ILE A 552 -7.46 -21.27 -11.13
C ILE A 552 -8.87 -21.17 -10.51
N ALA A 553 -9.34 -22.25 -9.88
CA ALA A 553 -10.64 -22.28 -9.20
C ALA A 553 -10.67 -21.42 -7.92
N GLY A 554 -11.84 -21.32 -7.30
CA GLY A 554 -12.13 -20.35 -6.23
C GLY A 554 -11.18 -20.44 -5.04
N GLY A 555 -11.26 -21.49 -4.24
CA GLY A 555 -10.40 -21.61 -3.07
C GLY A 555 -10.79 -22.70 -2.09
N ALA A 556 -10.62 -22.39 -0.81
CA ALA A 556 -10.94 -23.31 0.27
C ALA A 556 -11.39 -22.59 1.53
N THR A 557 -12.07 -23.32 2.40
CA THR A 557 -12.49 -22.85 3.72
C THR A 557 -12.15 -23.85 4.83
N ASN A 558 -11.74 -23.33 5.99
CA ASN A 558 -11.68 -24.07 7.24
C ASN A 558 -13.03 -24.09 7.99
N SER A 559 -13.97 -23.22 7.60
CA SER A 559 -15.29 -23.09 8.22
C SER A 559 -16.36 -23.24 7.14
N TRP A 560 -16.83 -24.48 6.94
CA TRP A 560 -17.89 -24.74 5.97
C TRP A 560 -19.14 -23.91 6.32
N GLN A 561 -19.66 -23.18 5.33
CA GLN A 561 -20.77 -22.21 5.48
C GLN A 561 -20.53 -21.15 6.59
N GLY A 562 -19.27 -20.89 6.95
CA GLY A 562 -18.89 -19.91 7.97
C GLY A 562 -19.37 -20.23 9.40
N ARG A 563 -19.78 -21.48 9.64
CA ARG A 563 -20.27 -21.98 10.94
C ARG A 563 -19.72 -23.36 11.30
N TYR A 564 -18.55 -23.70 10.74
CA TYR A 564 -17.89 -25.01 10.87
C TYR A 564 -18.86 -26.17 10.62
N ALA A 565 -19.76 -26.03 9.64
CA ALA A 565 -20.73 -27.06 9.33
C ALA A 565 -20.06 -28.32 8.75
N THR A 566 -20.81 -29.40 8.61
CA THR A 566 -20.33 -30.60 7.91
C THR A 566 -20.38 -30.36 6.40
N PRO A 567 -19.24 -30.46 5.67
CA PRO A 567 -19.25 -30.37 4.22
C PRO A 567 -19.88 -31.63 3.59
N PRO A 568 -20.30 -31.58 2.31
CA PRO A 568 -20.74 -32.76 1.58
C PRO A 568 -19.71 -33.90 1.65
N ALA A 569 -20.18 -35.15 1.73
CA ALA A 569 -19.30 -36.31 1.75
C ALA A 569 -18.46 -36.38 0.48
N GLY A 570 -17.15 -36.59 0.63
CA GLY A 570 -16.21 -36.63 -0.49
C GLY A 570 -15.70 -35.25 -0.97
N THR A 571 -16.04 -34.16 -0.27
CA THR A 571 -15.47 -32.83 -0.57
C THR A 571 -13.94 -32.88 -0.53
N PRO A 572 -13.24 -32.51 -1.63
CA PRO A 572 -11.78 -32.51 -1.68
C PRO A 572 -11.17 -31.54 -0.67
N THR A 573 -9.98 -31.89 -0.15
CA THR A 573 -9.30 -31.07 0.84
C THR A 573 -7.91 -30.61 0.44
N PHE A 574 -7.50 -29.46 0.98
CA PHE A 574 -6.16 -28.90 0.89
C PHE A 574 -5.60 -28.67 2.28
N HIS A 575 -4.68 -29.55 2.72
CA HIS A 575 -4.23 -29.57 4.13
C HIS A 575 -5.40 -29.60 5.13
N GLY A 576 -6.47 -30.32 4.78
CA GLY A 576 -7.70 -30.43 5.56
C GLY A 576 -8.71 -29.30 5.39
N LEU A 577 -8.39 -28.20 4.70
CA LEU A 577 -9.39 -27.18 4.34
C LEU A 577 -10.26 -27.71 3.20
N PHE A 578 -11.55 -27.39 3.20
CA PHE A 578 -12.53 -27.90 2.22
C PHE A 578 -12.55 -27.02 0.98
N TYR A 579 -12.55 -27.63 -0.21
CA TYR A 579 -12.71 -26.93 -1.48
C TYR A 579 -14.01 -26.12 -1.52
N ASP A 580 -13.88 -24.85 -1.91
CA ASP A 580 -14.99 -23.92 -2.11
C ASP A 580 -14.82 -23.27 -3.50
N GLU A 581 -15.81 -23.48 -4.36
CA GLU A 581 -15.83 -22.92 -5.72
C GLU A 581 -15.95 -21.39 -5.71
N LYS A 582 -16.64 -20.85 -4.70
CA LYS A 582 -16.99 -19.43 -4.59
C LYS A 582 -16.79 -18.91 -3.16
N PRO A 583 -15.52 -18.86 -2.68
CA PRO A 583 -15.23 -18.41 -1.33
C PRO A 583 -15.88 -17.04 -1.02
N VAL A 584 -16.51 -16.95 0.15
CA VAL A 584 -17.10 -15.74 0.74
C VAL A 584 -18.36 -15.21 0.08
N TYR A 585 -18.38 -14.89 -1.21
CA TYR A 585 -19.54 -14.26 -1.85
C TYR A 585 -20.18 -15.14 -2.92
N HIS A 586 -21.51 -15.18 -2.90
CA HIS A 586 -22.36 -15.98 -3.78
C HIS A 586 -23.28 -15.13 -4.67
N ASP A 587 -23.45 -13.84 -4.39
CA ASP A 587 -24.18 -12.87 -5.23
C ASP A 587 -23.30 -11.65 -5.60
N PRO A 588 -22.57 -11.73 -6.73
CA PRO A 588 -22.34 -12.92 -7.54
C PRO A 588 -21.32 -13.90 -6.92
N PRO A 589 -21.20 -15.15 -7.43
CA PRO A 589 -20.12 -16.06 -7.05
C PRO A 589 -18.73 -15.42 -7.23
N SER A 590 -17.95 -15.34 -6.16
CA SER A 590 -16.70 -14.56 -6.11
C SER A 590 -15.69 -14.91 -7.22
N ASN A 591 -15.55 -16.19 -7.58
CA ASN A 591 -14.61 -16.62 -8.60
C ASN A 591 -15.19 -16.70 -10.03
N GLN A 592 -16.39 -16.15 -10.26
CA GLN A 592 -16.89 -16.02 -11.63
C GLN A 592 -16.15 -14.92 -12.40
N TRP A 593 -15.52 -13.97 -11.71
CA TRP A 593 -14.87 -12.84 -12.36
C TRP A 593 -13.45 -13.18 -12.84
N PHE A 594 -13.19 -13.04 -14.15
CA PHE A 594 -11.87 -13.29 -14.75
C PHE A 594 -10.77 -12.36 -14.20
N GLY A 595 -11.12 -11.19 -13.65
CA GLY A 595 -10.14 -10.27 -13.06
C GLY A 595 -9.28 -10.91 -11.97
N PHE A 596 -9.83 -11.82 -11.16
CA PHE A 596 -9.03 -12.57 -10.18
C PHE A 596 -8.00 -13.49 -10.83
N GLN A 597 -8.24 -13.99 -12.04
CA GLN A 597 -7.22 -14.74 -12.77
C GLN A 597 -6.04 -13.84 -13.12
N ALA A 598 -6.32 -12.67 -13.72
CA ALA A 598 -5.29 -11.74 -14.15
C ALA A 598 -4.47 -11.18 -12.98
N TRP A 599 -5.14 -10.65 -11.93
CA TRP A 599 -4.46 -10.07 -10.77
C TRP A 599 -3.56 -11.08 -10.05
N SER A 600 -4.05 -12.29 -9.82
CA SER A 600 -3.29 -13.27 -9.05
C SER A 600 -2.16 -13.89 -9.85
N MET A 601 -2.39 -14.20 -11.13
CA MET A 601 -1.35 -14.76 -12.00
C MET A 601 -0.26 -13.76 -12.34
N GLU A 602 -0.55 -12.46 -12.32
CA GLU A 602 0.48 -11.43 -12.39
C GLU A 602 1.51 -11.60 -11.26
N ARG A 603 1.05 -11.77 -10.02
CA ARG A 603 1.91 -11.94 -8.84
C ARG A 603 2.74 -13.23 -8.93
N VAL A 604 2.17 -14.31 -9.49
CA VAL A 604 2.90 -15.56 -9.78
C VAL A 604 3.94 -15.33 -10.89
N ALA A 605 3.59 -14.59 -11.95
CA ALA A 605 4.48 -14.26 -13.06
C ALA A 605 5.66 -13.39 -12.63
N GLU A 606 5.43 -12.40 -11.77
CA GLU A 606 6.48 -11.58 -11.17
C GLU A 606 7.43 -12.41 -10.30
N TYR A 607 6.89 -13.27 -9.43
CA TYR A 607 7.69 -14.17 -8.62
C TYR A 607 8.53 -15.13 -9.49
N TYR A 608 7.94 -15.70 -10.55
CA TYR A 608 8.66 -16.53 -11.52
C TYR A 608 9.74 -15.72 -12.25
N GLN A 609 9.45 -14.49 -12.66
CA GLN A 609 10.39 -13.64 -13.36
C GLN A 609 11.62 -13.34 -12.49
N GLN A 610 11.40 -13.00 -11.22
CA GLN A 610 12.46 -12.72 -10.26
C GLN A 610 13.29 -13.96 -9.89
N THR A 611 12.64 -15.11 -9.64
CA THR A 611 13.32 -16.26 -9.02
C THR A 611 13.62 -17.41 -9.98
N GLY A 612 12.86 -17.52 -11.07
CA GLY A 612 12.87 -18.71 -11.93
C GLY A 612 12.22 -19.94 -11.30
N ASP A 613 11.41 -19.78 -10.25
CA ASP A 613 10.80 -20.90 -9.53
C ASP A 613 10.01 -21.86 -10.45
N ALA A 614 10.27 -23.16 -10.29
CA ALA A 614 9.73 -24.19 -11.16
C ALA A 614 8.24 -24.48 -10.90
N GLN A 615 7.75 -24.31 -9.67
CA GLN A 615 6.33 -24.52 -9.36
C GLN A 615 5.49 -23.38 -9.96
N ALA A 616 5.94 -22.13 -9.77
CA ALA A 616 5.35 -20.96 -10.40
C ALA A 616 5.32 -21.10 -11.93
N LYS A 617 6.44 -21.53 -12.54
CA LYS A 617 6.48 -21.83 -13.98
C LYS A 617 5.44 -22.87 -14.39
N THR A 618 5.31 -23.95 -13.63
CA THR A 618 4.36 -25.03 -13.94
C THR A 618 2.91 -24.53 -13.93
N VAL A 619 2.55 -23.69 -12.95
CA VAL A 619 1.23 -23.03 -12.93
C VAL A 619 1.06 -22.13 -14.15
N LEU A 620 2.03 -21.25 -14.39
CA LEU A 620 1.96 -20.25 -15.47
C LEU A 620 1.92 -20.86 -16.87
N ASP A 621 2.71 -21.89 -17.16
CA ASP A 621 2.74 -22.52 -18.49
C ASP A 621 1.34 -23.00 -18.90
N LYS A 622 0.62 -23.65 -17.99
CA LYS A 622 -0.73 -24.15 -18.25
C LYS A 622 -1.76 -23.01 -18.28
N TRP A 623 -1.67 -22.07 -17.34
CA TRP A 623 -2.59 -20.93 -17.29
C TRP A 623 -2.46 -20.01 -18.51
N VAL A 624 -1.24 -19.64 -18.90
CA VAL A 624 -0.97 -18.77 -20.06
C VAL A 624 -1.45 -19.44 -21.34
N SER A 625 -1.20 -20.75 -21.51
CA SER A 625 -1.72 -21.50 -22.65
C SER A 625 -3.24 -21.43 -22.74
N TRP A 626 -3.94 -21.62 -21.61
CA TRP A 626 -5.40 -21.51 -21.56
C TRP A 626 -5.88 -20.08 -21.86
N ALA A 627 -5.36 -19.08 -21.16
CA ALA A 627 -5.80 -17.69 -21.30
C ALA A 627 -5.59 -17.17 -22.73
N LEU A 628 -4.45 -17.49 -23.36
CA LEU A 628 -4.19 -17.16 -24.76
C LEU A 628 -5.20 -17.83 -25.70
N SER A 629 -5.55 -19.10 -25.46
CA SER A 629 -6.57 -19.81 -26.25
C SER A 629 -7.99 -19.23 -26.13
N LYS A 630 -8.22 -18.42 -25.10
CA LYS A 630 -9.49 -17.72 -24.85
C LYS A 630 -9.38 -16.22 -25.14
N THR A 631 -8.32 -15.75 -25.79
CA THR A 631 -8.14 -14.33 -26.11
C THR A 631 -8.22 -14.13 -27.62
N THR A 632 -9.02 -13.15 -28.04
CA THR A 632 -9.09 -12.73 -29.43
C THR A 632 -8.45 -11.35 -29.57
N VAL A 633 -7.52 -11.21 -30.51
CA VAL A 633 -7.00 -9.92 -30.97
C VAL A 633 -7.37 -9.81 -32.45
N ASN A 634 -8.22 -8.84 -32.77
CA ASN A 634 -8.72 -8.63 -34.12
C ASN A 634 -7.68 -7.92 -35.00
N PRO A 635 -7.76 -8.06 -36.34
CA PRO A 635 -6.84 -7.39 -37.26
C PRO A 635 -6.83 -5.86 -37.16
N ASP A 636 -7.91 -5.25 -36.65
CA ASP A 636 -8.03 -3.81 -36.47
C ASP A 636 -7.39 -3.30 -35.16
N GLY A 637 -6.94 -4.20 -34.28
CA GLY A 637 -6.34 -3.87 -32.98
C GLY A 637 -7.28 -4.00 -31.79
N THR A 638 -8.59 -4.16 -32.01
CA THR A 638 -9.56 -4.43 -30.94
C THR A 638 -9.36 -5.84 -30.37
N TYR A 639 -9.77 -6.07 -29.12
CA TYR A 639 -9.59 -7.35 -28.46
C TYR A 639 -10.82 -7.78 -27.67
N ARG A 640 -10.88 -9.09 -27.36
CA ARG A 640 -11.84 -9.67 -26.42
C ARG A 640 -11.12 -10.68 -25.53
N ILE A 641 -11.25 -10.48 -24.22
CA ILE A 641 -10.75 -11.36 -23.17
C ILE A 641 -11.93 -11.99 -22.40
N PRO A 642 -11.74 -13.11 -21.69
CA PRO A 642 -12.80 -13.66 -20.85
C PRO A 642 -13.30 -12.64 -19.81
N SER A 643 -14.60 -12.66 -19.50
CA SER A 643 -15.20 -11.82 -18.46
C SER A 643 -15.76 -12.67 -17.33
N THR A 644 -16.81 -13.44 -17.61
CA THR A 644 -17.47 -14.34 -16.67
C THR A 644 -17.04 -15.78 -16.90
N LEU A 645 -16.66 -16.45 -15.83
CA LEU A 645 -16.26 -17.84 -15.76
C LEU A 645 -17.35 -18.67 -15.09
N GLN A 646 -17.53 -19.89 -15.58
CA GLN A 646 -18.39 -20.90 -14.97
C GLN A 646 -17.54 -22.11 -14.60
N TRP A 647 -17.76 -22.62 -13.39
CA TRP A 647 -17.01 -23.71 -12.82
C TRP A 647 -17.88 -24.95 -12.68
N SER A 648 -17.27 -26.14 -12.78
CA SER A 648 -17.94 -27.39 -12.48
C SER A 648 -16.96 -28.45 -12.00
N GLY A 649 -17.47 -29.37 -11.18
CA GLY A 649 -16.69 -30.42 -10.56
C GLY A 649 -15.80 -29.90 -9.43
N ALA A 650 -14.69 -30.59 -9.16
CA ALA A 650 -13.83 -30.29 -8.00
C ALA A 650 -12.39 -30.80 -8.24
N PRO A 651 -11.37 -30.20 -7.59
CA PRO A 651 -10.00 -30.72 -7.66
C PRO A 651 -9.88 -32.09 -7.00
N ASP A 652 -8.79 -32.80 -7.25
CA ASP A 652 -8.42 -33.96 -6.43
C ASP A 652 -8.03 -33.48 -5.01
N THR A 653 -8.17 -34.31 -3.98
CA THR A 653 -7.61 -33.98 -2.64
C THR A 653 -6.10 -33.79 -2.75
N TRP A 654 -5.60 -32.70 -2.16
CA TRP A 654 -4.19 -32.33 -2.27
C TRP A 654 -3.26 -33.38 -1.65
N ASN A 655 -2.22 -33.73 -2.40
CA ASN A 655 -1.10 -34.54 -1.93
C ASN A 655 0.19 -33.91 -2.44
N ALA A 656 0.97 -33.29 -1.55
CA ALA A 656 2.19 -32.58 -1.91
C ALA A 656 3.25 -33.50 -2.59
N THR A 657 3.25 -34.80 -2.29
CA THR A 657 4.20 -35.77 -2.89
C THR A 657 3.75 -36.29 -4.26
N SER A 658 2.45 -36.26 -4.54
CA SER A 658 1.87 -36.68 -5.82
C SER A 658 0.64 -35.81 -6.11
N PRO A 659 0.83 -34.55 -6.53
CA PRO A 659 -0.28 -33.65 -6.82
C PRO A 659 -1.25 -34.26 -7.84
N GLY A 660 -2.55 -34.11 -7.57
CA GLY A 660 -3.60 -34.58 -8.48
C GLY A 660 -3.54 -33.91 -9.85
N ALA A 661 -4.17 -34.54 -10.83
CA ALA A 661 -4.24 -34.01 -12.18
C ALA A 661 -5.47 -33.12 -12.40
N ASN A 662 -6.42 -33.12 -11.45
CA ASN A 662 -7.65 -32.32 -11.47
C ASN A 662 -8.51 -32.54 -12.71
N LYS A 663 -8.59 -33.79 -13.18
CA LYS A 663 -9.33 -34.16 -14.40
C LYS A 663 -10.85 -33.93 -14.33
N SER A 664 -11.38 -33.75 -13.13
CA SER A 664 -12.79 -33.51 -12.88
C SER A 664 -13.11 -32.04 -12.61
N LEU A 665 -12.10 -31.14 -12.57
CA LEU A 665 -12.29 -29.71 -12.31
C LEU A 665 -12.24 -28.96 -13.64
N HIS A 666 -13.36 -28.34 -14.00
CA HIS A 666 -13.53 -27.69 -15.30
C HIS A 666 -13.91 -26.22 -15.18
N VAL A 667 -13.45 -25.44 -16.15
CA VAL A 667 -13.87 -24.05 -16.38
C VAL A 667 -14.39 -23.84 -17.80
N SER A 668 -15.44 -23.05 -17.94
CA SER A 668 -15.89 -22.47 -19.22
C SER A 668 -15.99 -20.95 -19.14
N VAL A 669 -15.75 -20.29 -20.28
CA VAL A 669 -15.95 -18.84 -20.42
C VAL A 669 -17.38 -18.62 -20.88
N ALA A 670 -18.18 -17.94 -20.06
CA ALA A 670 -19.58 -17.66 -20.36
C ALA A 670 -19.73 -16.48 -21.32
N ASP A 671 -18.90 -15.45 -21.15
CA ASP A 671 -18.88 -14.27 -21.99
C ASP A 671 -17.49 -13.62 -22.02
N TYR A 672 -17.37 -12.61 -22.88
CA TYR A 672 -16.12 -11.91 -23.17
C TYR A 672 -16.31 -10.40 -23.03
N THR A 673 -15.26 -9.70 -22.65
CA THR A 673 -15.24 -8.24 -22.46
C THR A 673 -14.03 -7.61 -23.16
N ASP A 674 -14.07 -6.29 -23.30
CA ASP A 674 -12.97 -5.39 -23.65
C ASP A 674 -12.48 -4.58 -22.43
N ASP A 675 -12.89 -4.94 -21.20
CA ASP A 675 -12.45 -4.34 -19.93
C ASP A 675 -10.94 -4.04 -19.92
N VAL A 676 -10.63 -2.75 -19.85
CA VAL A 676 -9.27 -2.22 -19.97
C VAL A 676 -8.42 -2.48 -18.72
N GLY A 677 -9.01 -2.52 -17.52
CA GLY A 677 -8.29 -2.77 -16.28
C GLY A 677 -7.83 -4.22 -16.20
N VAL A 678 -8.74 -5.16 -16.46
CA VAL A 678 -8.44 -6.58 -16.48
C VAL A 678 -7.52 -6.94 -17.65
N ALA A 679 -7.69 -6.32 -18.82
CA ALA A 679 -6.77 -6.48 -19.95
C ALA A 679 -5.35 -6.01 -19.63
N ALA A 680 -5.19 -4.92 -18.87
CA ALA A 680 -3.88 -4.44 -18.42
C ALA A 680 -3.20 -5.39 -17.44
N ALA A 681 -3.92 -5.87 -16.42
CA ALA A 681 -3.40 -6.90 -15.49
C ALA A 681 -3.00 -8.18 -16.24
N TYR A 682 -3.81 -8.59 -17.23
CA TYR A 682 -3.50 -9.74 -18.07
C TYR A 682 -2.25 -9.49 -18.93
N ALA A 683 -2.13 -8.31 -19.55
CA ALA A 683 -0.96 -7.91 -20.31
C ALA A 683 0.31 -7.88 -19.44
N LYS A 684 0.24 -7.45 -18.18
CA LYS A 684 1.36 -7.54 -17.23
C LYS A 684 1.74 -8.98 -16.93
N THR A 685 0.76 -9.84 -16.66
CA THR A 685 0.99 -11.28 -16.45
C THR A 685 1.77 -11.89 -17.61
N LEU A 686 1.31 -11.64 -18.85
CA LEU A 686 1.98 -12.10 -20.06
C LEU A 686 3.37 -11.47 -20.24
N THR A 687 3.54 -10.20 -19.88
CA THR A 687 4.83 -9.47 -19.96
C THR A 687 5.88 -10.10 -19.05
N TYR A 688 5.59 -10.26 -17.75
CA TYR A 688 6.51 -10.88 -16.80
C TYR A 688 6.81 -12.33 -17.16
N TYR A 689 5.80 -13.10 -17.54
CA TYR A 689 5.99 -14.48 -17.99
C TYR A 689 6.87 -14.57 -19.24
N ALA A 690 6.60 -13.76 -20.27
CA ALA A 690 7.37 -13.75 -21.52
C ALA A 690 8.82 -13.32 -21.30
N ALA A 691 9.05 -12.32 -20.44
CA ALA A 691 10.38 -11.82 -20.11
C ALA A 691 11.30 -12.91 -19.53
N LYS A 692 10.72 -13.84 -18.74
CA LYS A 692 11.48 -14.95 -18.14
C LYS A 692 11.53 -16.20 -19.01
N SER A 693 10.41 -16.55 -19.64
CA SER A 693 10.27 -17.80 -20.40
C SER A 693 10.75 -17.71 -21.85
N GLY A 694 10.82 -16.49 -22.41
CA GLY A 694 11.03 -16.27 -23.84
C GLY A 694 9.81 -16.58 -24.70
N ASN A 695 8.61 -16.77 -24.12
CA ASN A 695 7.40 -17.10 -24.88
C ASN A 695 6.97 -15.97 -25.83
N ALA A 696 7.12 -16.20 -27.13
CA ALA A 696 6.86 -15.21 -28.16
C ALA A 696 5.37 -14.85 -28.33
N ASP A 697 4.47 -15.82 -28.13
CA ASP A 697 3.02 -15.59 -28.24
C ASP A 697 2.52 -14.71 -27.08
N ALA A 698 2.97 -14.98 -25.86
CA ALA A 698 2.68 -14.17 -24.69
C ALA A 698 3.19 -12.72 -24.88
N LYS A 699 4.43 -12.54 -25.35
CA LYS A 699 4.97 -11.21 -25.70
C LYS A 699 4.10 -10.50 -26.74
N ARG A 700 3.73 -11.19 -27.83
CA ARG A 700 2.91 -10.61 -28.92
C ARG A 700 1.54 -10.16 -28.40
N VAL A 701 0.84 -11.03 -27.66
CA VAL A 701 -0.51 -10.72 -27.17
C VAL A 701 -0.47 -9.62 -26.11
N ALA A 702 0.50 -9.63 -25.19
CA ALA A 702 0.69 -8.52 -24.24
C ALA A 702 0.82 -7.18 -24.99
N LYS A 703 1.71 -7.13 -25.99
CA LYS A 703 1.90 -5.94 -26.82
C LYS A 703 0.59 -5.50 -27.51
N ALA A 704 -0.14 -6.45 -28.09
CA ALA A 704 -1.35 -6.18 -28.85
C ALA A 704 -2.49 -5.65 -27.96
N LEU A 705 -2.66 -6.18 -26.74
CA LEU A 705 -3.64 -5.66 -25.78
C LEU A 705 -3.32 -4.20 -25.42
N LEU A 706 -2.06 -3.91 -25.12
CA LEU A 706 -1.62 -2.54 -24.79
C LEU A 706 -1.75 -1.58 -25.98
N ASP A 707 -1.42 -2.03 -27.20
CA ASP A 707 -1.62 -1.23 -28.41
C ASP A 707 -3.10 -1.00 -28.72
N GLY A 708 -3.94 -2.01 -28.52
CA GLY A 708 -5.38 -1.93 -28.70
C GLY A 708 -5.99 -0.87 -27.79
N MET A 709 -5.77 -1.01 -26.47
CA MET A 709 -6.21 -0.03 -25.47
C MET A 709 -5.75 1.39 -25.79
N TRP A 710 -4.46 1.53 -26.15
CA TRP A 710 -3.90 2.84 -26.46
C TRP A 710 -4.50 3.47 -27.72
N THR A 711 -4.84 2.67 -28.73
CA THR A 711 -5.28 3.18 -30.03
C THR A 711 -6.78 3.44 -30.07
N HIS A 712 -7.58 2.64 -29.37
CA HIS A 712 -9.03 2.62 -29.51
C HIS A 712 -9.77 3.25 -28.33
N ASP A 713 -9.22 3.20 -27.12
CA ASP A 713 -10.01 3.38 -25.90
C ASP A 713 -9.59 4.61 -25.08
N GLN A 714 -8.84 5.53 -25.70
CA GLN A 714 -8.41 6.78 -25.04
C GLN A 714 -9.48 7.87 -25.04
N ASP A 715 -9.54 8.60 -23.93
CA ASP A 715 -10.23 9.89 -23.84
C ASP A 715 -9.39 10.94 -23.05
N ALA A 716 -10.05 12.02 -22.62
CA ALA A 716 -9.41 13.11 -21.89
C ALA A 716 -9.02 12.76 -20.44
N LEU A 717 -9.71 11.79 -19.83
CA LEU A 717 -9.50 11.36 -18.46
C LEU A 717 -8.54 10.18 -18.37
N GLY A 718 -8.49 9.31 -19.38
CA GLY A 718 -7.62 8.15 -19.36
C GLY A 718 -7.84 7.22 -20.54
N ILE A 719 -7.96 5.93 -20.21
CA ILE A 719 -8.31 4.84 -21.14
C ILE A 719 -9.52 4.11 -20.56
N ALA A 720 -10.65 4.11 -21.25
CA ALA A 720 -11.88 3.50 -20.77
C ALA A 720 -12.79 3.07 -21.93
N VAL A 721 -13.62 2.06 -21.70
CA VAL A 721 -14.60 1.55 -22.66
C VAL A 721 -16.02 1.75 -22.13
N PRO A 722 -17.03 1.92 -23.00
CA PRO A 722 -18.42 1.92 -22.58
C PRO A 722 -18.85 0.56 -22.04
N GLU A 723 -19.42 0.54 -20.84
CA GLU A 723 -19.98 -0.64 -20.18
C GLU A 723 -21.47 -0.46 -19.86
N THR A 724 -22.26 -1.50 -20.15
CA THR A 724 -23.71 -1.51 -19.89
C THR A 724 -23.97 -2.07 -18.49
N ARG A 725 -24.62 -1.28 -17.63
CA ARG A 725 -24.89 -1.63 -16.24
C ARG A 725 -26.31 -2.15 -16.06
N ALA A 726 -26.56 -3.35 -16.59
CA ALA A 726 -27.86 -4.01 -16.47
C ALA A 726 -28.24 -4.31 -15.02
N ASP A 727 -27.25 -4.47 -14.15
CA ASP A 727 -27.35 -4.64 -12.71
C ASP A 727 -27.89 -3.41 -11.98
N TYR A 728 -27.94 -2.23 -12.61
CA TYR A 728 -28.49 -1.02 -11.99
C TYR A 728 -30.02 -1.03 -11.88
N ASN A 729 -30.68 -2.10 -12.31
CA ASN A 729 -32.08 -2.36 -11.96
C ASN A 729 -32.24 -2.64 -10.46
N ARG A 730 -31.14 -2.97 -9.76
CA ARG A 730 -31.11 -3.26 -8.32
C ARG A 730 -31.08 -2.03 -7.42
N PHE A 731 -31.05 -0.81 -7.96
CA PHE A 731 -31.14 0.41 -7.13
C PHE A 731 -32.43 0.47 -6.29
N ASP A 732 -33.52 -0.14 -6.77
CA ASP A 732 -34.79 -0.25 -6.06
C ASP A 732 -34.95 -1.59 -5.31
N ASP A 733 -33.92 -2.44 -5.26
CA ASP A 733 -33.99 -3.71 -4.53
C ASP A 733 -34.19 -3.46 -3.03
N PRO A 734 -35.02 -4.28 -2.35
CA PRO A 734 -35.21 -4.18 -0.91
C PRO A 734 -33.92 -4.57 -0.17
N VAL A 735 -33.56 -3.77 0.83
CA VAL A 735 -32.49 -4.07 1.78
C VAL A 735 -33.13 -4.71 3.01
N TYR A 736 -32.73 -5.93 3.36
CA TYR A 736 -33.29 -6.57 4.55
C TYR A 736 -32.97 -5.76 5.81
N VAL A 737 -34.00 -5.45 6.60
CA VAL A 737 -33.89 -4.85 7.93
C VAL A 737 -34.86 -5.60 8.85
N PRO A 738 -34.44 -6.07 10.04
CA PRO A 738 -35.29 -6.86 10.92
C PRO A 738 -36.62 -6.15 11.25
N SER A 739 -37.73 -6.91 11.27
CA SER A 739 -39.05 -6.37 11.58
C SER A 739 -39.06 -5.65 12.94
N GLY A 740 -39.50 -4.39 12.95
CA GLY A 740 -39.55 -3.55 14.15
C GLY A 740 -38.24 -2.81 14.47
N TRP A 741 -37.15 -3.11 13.76
CA TRP A 741 -35.96 -2.27 13.79
C TRP A 741 -36.22 -0.98 13.00
N THR A 742 -35.80 0.16 13.56
CA THR A 742 -35.89 1.46 12.89
C THR A 742 -34.70 2.31 13.28
N GLY A 743 -34.16 3.04 12.31
CA GLY A 743 -33.04 3.95 12.49
C GLY A 743 -32.96 4.99 11.39
N THR A 744 -31.89 5.80 11.41
CA THR A 744 -31.67 6.84 10.40
C THR A 744 -30.20 6.92 9.96
N MET A 745 -29.98 7.07 8.66
CA MET A 745 -28.69 7.48 8.09
C MET A 745 -28.39 8.94 8.47
N PRO A 746 -27.13 9.42 8.37
CA PRO A 746 -26.77 10.77 8.79
C PRO A 746 -27.46 11.91 8.02
N ASN A 747 -27.85 11.67 6.76
CA ASN A 747 -28.63 12.61 5.95
C ASN A 747 -30.14 12.62 6.29
N GLY A 748 -30.59 11.75 7.21
CA GLY A 748 -31.98 11.62 7.62
C GLY A 748 -32.77 10.53 6.90
N ASP A 749 -32.16 9.80 5.96
CA ASP A 749 -32.83 8.66 5.31
C ASP A 749 -33.24 7.62 6.36
N LYS A 750 -34.48 7.16 6.26
CA LYS A 750 -35.03 6.18 7.19
C LYS A 750 -34.51 4.79 6.82
N VAL A 751 -34.03 4.07 7.83
CA VAL A 751 -33.64 2.67 7.72
C VAL A 751 -34.70 1.85 8.48
N ASP A 752 -35.48 1.06 7.75
CA ASP A 752 -36.52 0.17 8.28
C ASP A 752 -36.81 -0.99 7.30
N SER A 753 -37.79 -1.83 7.61
CA SER A 753 -38.14 -3.01 6.79
C SER A 753 -38.69 -2.69 5.39
N ALA A 754 -38.91 -1.41 5.05
CA ALA A 754 -39.32 -0.98 3.72
C ALA A 754 -38.18 -0.31 2.93
N SER A 755 -36.98 -0.25 3.50
CA SER A 755 -35.82 0.34 2.84
C SER A 755 -35.42 -0.43 1.58
N THR A 756 -35.13 0.31 0.52
CA THR A 756 -34.39 -0.14 -0.67
C THR A 756 -32.97 0.40 -0.68
N PHE A 757 -32.11 -0.12 -1.57
CA PHE A 757 -30.74 0.37 -1.74
C PHE A 757 -30.70 1.90 -1.92
N ALA A 758 -31.49 2.44 -2.84
CA ALA A 758 -31.57 3.87 -3.11
C ALA A 758 -32.23 4.67 -1.98
N SER A 759 -33.16 4.08 -1.21
CA SER A 759 -33.89 4.82 -0.16
C SER A 759 -33.00 5.22 1.02
N ILE A 760 -31.95 4.45 1.30
CA ILE A 760 -30.98 4.71 2.38
C ILE A 760 -29.71 5.40 1.86
N ARG A 761 -29.73 5.80 0.58
CA ARG A 761 -28.66 6.50 -0.14
C ARG A 761 -29.26 7.60 -1.02
N SER A 762 -30.21 8.37 -0.48
CA SER A 762 -31.00 9.33 -1.27
C SER A 762 -30.17 10.42 -1.93
N PHE A 763 -28.92 10.64 -1.45
CA PHE A 763 -27.94 11.51 -2.10
C PHE A 763 -27.70 11.14 -3.57
N TYR A 764 -27.89 9.88 -3.97
CA TYR A 764 -27.78 9.45 -5.36
C TYR A 764 -28.71 10.20 -6.30
N LYS A 765 -29.87 10.66 -5.82
CA LYS A 765 -30.82 11.41 -6.64
C LYS A 765 -30.28 12.78 -7.08
N ASN A 766 -29.21 13.26 -6.44
CA ASN A 766 -28.52 14.48 -6.81
C ASN A 766 -27.33 14.24 -7.74
N ASP A 767 -27.01 12.97 -8.03
CA ASP A 767 -25.91 12.62 -8.92
C ASP A 767 -26.24 13.05 -10.37
N PRO A 768 -25.30 13.68 -11.10
CA PRO A 768 -25.52 14.09 -12.50
C PRO A 768 -25.92 12.95 -13.44
N ALA A 769 -25.53 11.71 -13.13
CA ALA A 769 -25.86 10.54 -13.92
C ALA A 769 -27.12 9.80 -13.45
N TRP A 770 -27.72 10.19 -12.32
CA TRP A 770 -28.97 9.60 -11.81
C TRP A 770 -30.10 9.54 -12.83
N PRO A 771 -30.33 10.56 -13.69
CA PRO A 771 -31.40 10.49 -14.69
C PRO A 771 -31.29 9.28 -15.64
N LYS A 772 -30.08 8.75 -15.87
CA LYS A 772 -29.91 7.51 -16.66
C LYS A 772 -30.46 6.29 -15.92
N VAL A 773 -30.20 6.18 -14.62
CA VAL A 773 -30.66 5.09 -13.76
C VAL A 773 -32.17 5.19 -13.54
N GLU A 774 -32.68 6.38 -13.25
CA GLU A 774 -34.12 6.62 -13.09
C GLU A 774 -34.91 6.22 -14.35
N ALA A 775 -34.38 6.56 -15.54
CA ALA A 775 -34.99 6.13 -16.80
C ALA A 775 -34.99 4.60 -16.97
N TYR A 776 -33.94 3.90 -16.51
CA TYR A 776 -33.88 2.44 -16.56
C TYR A 776 -34.88 1.80 -15.58
N LEU A 777 -34.95 2.29 -14.35
CA LEU A 777 -35.92 1.83 -13.34
C LEU A 777 -37.37 2.06 -13.78
N ALA A 778 -37.63 3.09 -14.60
CA ALA A 778 -38.92 3.34 -15.23
C ALA A 778 -39.24 2.42 -16.44
N GLY A 779 -38.41 1.40 -16.71
CA GLY A 779 -38.59 0.44 -17.81
C GLY A 779 -37.84 0.80 -19.10
N GLY A 780 -36.89 1.73 -19.03
CA GLY A 780 -36.00 2.08 -20.14
C GLY A 780 -34.93 1.01 -20.43
N ALA A 781 -33.98 1.35 -21.31
CA ALA A 781 -32.81 0.51 -21.57
C ALA A 781 -31.79 0.60 -20.42
N ALA A 782 -31.01 -0.47 -20.23
CA ALA A 782 -29.92 -0.47 -19.25
C ALA A 782 -28.94 0.68 -19.53
N PRO A 783 -28.50 1.43 -18.50
CA PRO A 783 -27.67 2.60 -18.69
C PRO A 783 -26.24 2.21 -19.08
N VAL A 784 -25.61 3.05 -19.90
CA VAL A 784 -24.22 2.90 -20.33
C VAL A 784 -23.36 3.98 -19.70
N PHE A 785 -22.22 3.56 -19.18
CA PHE A 785 -21.22 4.39 -18.52
C PHE A 785 -19.83 4.11 -19.11
N THR A 786 -18.93 5.06 -18.95
CA THR A 786 -17.52 4.91 -19.31
C THR A 786 -16.75 5.31 -18.06
N TYR A 787 -16.25 4.31 -17.33
CA TYR A 787 -15.67 4.54 -16.00
C TYR A 787 -14.16 4.66 -16.01
N HIS A 788 -13.68 5.58 -15.20
CA HIS A 788 -12.28 5.83 -14.92
C HIS A 788 -11.95 5.37 -13.50
N ARG A 789 -12.07 4.05 -13.27
CA ARG A 789 -11.67 3.42 -12.01
C ARG A 789 -10.18 3.65 -11.77
N PHE A 790 -9.81 4.20 -10.62
CA PHE A 790 -8.42 4.56 -10.31
C PHE A 790 -7.48 3.36 -10.45
N TRP A 791 -7.88 2.20 -9.91
CA TRP A 791 -7.08 0.98 -9.99
C TRP A 791 -6.85 0.56 -11.45
N ALA A 792 -7.85 0.66 -12.32
CA ALA A 792 -7.75 0.25 -13.73
C ALA A 792 -6.78 1.16 -14.49
N GLN A 793 -6.87 2.48 -14.28
CA GLN A 793 -5.95 3.44 -14.90
C GLN A 793 -4.52 3.25 -14.41
N ALA A 794 -4.35 3.04 -13.10
CA ALA A 794 -3.06 2.71 -12.52
C ALA A 794 -2.51 1.40 -13.12
N ASP A 795 -3.36 0.39 -13.31
CA ASP A 795 -2.95 -0.90 -13.89
C ASP A 795 -2.50 -0.79 -15.34
N ILE A 796 -3.23 -0.01 -16.16
CA ILE A 796 -2.86 0.26 -17.55
C ILE A 796 -1.51 0.98 -17.60
N ALA A 797 -1.31 2.00 -16.77
CA ALA A 797 -0.03 2.68 -16.67
C ALA A 797 1.09 1.71 -16.26
N LEU A 798 0.89 0.93 -15.19
CA LEU A 798 1.84 -0.09 -14.75
C LEU A 798 2.15 -1.10 -15.86
N ALA A 799 1.17 -1.49 -16.66
CA ALA A 799 1.37 -2.43 -17.76
C ALA A 799 2.25 -1.85 -18.87
N MET A 800 2.06 -0.57 -19.21
CA MET A 800 2.94 0.16 -20.12
C MET A 800 4.37 0.24 -19.53
N GLY A 801 4.50 0.61 -18.26
CA GLY A 801 5.79 0.70 -17.57
C GLY A 801 6.54 -0.64 -17.52
N SER A 802 5.86 -1.73 -17.18
CA SER A 802 6.45 -3.07 -17.10
C SER A 802 6.83 -3.60 -18.49
N TYR A 803 6.02 -3.35 -19.54
CA TYR A 803 6.38 -3.72 -20.90
C TYR A 803 7.62 -2.97 -21.39
N ALA A 804 7.67 -1.66 -21.15
CA ALA A 804 8.84 -0.82 -21.43
C ALA A 804 10.10 -1.33 -20.72
N GLN A 805 9.98 -1.73 -19.45
CA GLN A 805 11.12 -2.17 -18.66
C GLN A 805 11.67 -3.53 -19.12
N LEU A 806 10.79 -4.47 -19.50
CA LEU A 806 11.15 -5.88 -19.61
C LEU A 806 11.28 -6.37 -21.05
N LEU A 807 10.59 -5.74 -22.00
CA LEU A 807 10.42 -6.25 -23.36
C LEU A 807 10.77 -5.23 -24.47
N GLU A 808 11.13 -4.01 -24.08
CA GLU A 808 11.80 -2.97 -24.91
C GLU A 808 13.19 -2.67 -24.34
#